data_AF-A0A847GI19-F1
#
_entry.id   AF-A0A847GI19-F1
#
_cell.length_a   1.000
_cell.length_b   1.000
_cell.length_c   1.000
_cell.angle_alpha   90.00
_cell.angle_beta   90.00
_cell.angle_gamma   90.00
#
_symmetry.space_group_name_H-M   'P 1'
#
loop_
_entity.id
_entity.type
_entity.pdbx_description
1 polymer ?
#
loop_
_entity_poly.entity_id
_entity_poly.type
_entity_poly.pdbx_seq_one_letter_code
_entity_poly.pdbx_strand_id
1 'polypeptide(L)'
;MRTGMACGVCWLGFLCLSADAAGQQGPNLVEDPSFEAPQERDQFGLVFAKWGGWKYEGDCSFAVGQVARTGQHSCLLVGGAGAKIRTVQLRDLEPGRYQITAYLRGLDIGTGIWNATTEFMFDGKYVQLKKNGTFGWTKLTYVADVKEKKQAGPSFGMFAPGYLWIDDVSLVRVGNDVPLTDEPVLGPEEAPIAPPGELTAAAVRCPECAYRNMPAWKQCYACGSLLEVQKTVVSGPPVKLVTSFEDKNPFSGGKVVEQHATDGKKALRIDRSYVVMDGPQDWSGYDFLKADLHVETDDPLELYVEVRDTATRDYWTRVNYTTVAPPGSSTLIVPVKQLYVGEKSRPGRMLMLGGITRLVFSIGNAPKAPLFLDNVRLERDTAAQGVAFDGLHAFDFGPGGSPLMDGFQPITPSTIYSRGRGYGLKDARIWRSFDALQPEPLYQDFICLERGGLAVDVPNGRYRVLVNIDSPSGFWGEYQVYRQRAILAEGQPVVSDKMDFAQFQEKYFRFWKVEDQPADSTFDKYQKAYFQEKTFEVDVTDGQLNVEFQGENWGCCVSAAVIFPVGKAAEGEAFLRFVEQKRRFYFDNYFKRVLHRPAGDPLQPTSEDERRGYVVFQRDWMQDVYYNDTPLASEIGGPLRGEAFAGELEPLTVGVVPLRNLGRVAVTAGDLRGPAGVIPASAIDVGFVSYRISRVTMEGSVYTIRPRLIMPTNAVDMPQDVTRRFWLTVKTPAGAEPGVYQGVLAIRPQRGGAAEVPVEFRVRAGTLDPVDVPAGPWGHSISIPWYGEDPAAAAWNQRMAQHSLRKMRQYGCTACSGIPTIAYRGFQNGQPVLDFGRADAPMQLVKDFGFLAVVSYGRGVSGFNAYYQDTGAMTAAGFKDYAEFVKAVYTPIQQHADQQAWIPVYYNLGDEPIGDDLRRSAENAEAYRKAFPEGPPFFTAASSFSGSDRNDPHFRLSKLLQVANWNGHDEDSVRLLHEAGSDWAFYNGGNRWTFGDYMYKAVKQFDMKFRLSWHWNVVAGDPYYALDCREDDYAWCNSSPDGQLIPSIHFEQVREGLDDYRRLLTAARLARQRAGTPAARAAEALIAQRMAAFKLGQRDHDRLFGPDDWNAFRGKIGDAIEALQSPRRATP
;
A
#
# COMPACT_ATOMS: atom_id res chain seq x y z
N MET A 1 -59.86 73.46 50.19
CA MET A 1 -61.25 73.08 49.87
C MET A 1 -61.31 71.55 49.78
N ARG A 2 -62.36 70.96 50.36
CA ARG A 2 -62.76 69.53 50.48
C ARG A 2 -62.46 68.67 49.22
N THR A 3 -62.23 67.34 49.20
CA THR A 3 -62.45 66.19 50.13
C THR A 3 -61.83 64.91 49.50
N GLY A 4 -61.35 63.98 50.35
CA GLY A 4 -61.45 62.50 50.22
C GLY A 4 -60.59 61.73 49.21
N MET A 5 -59.68 60.86 49.67
CA MET A 5 -59.87 59.41 49.91
C MET A 5 -58.54 58.78 50.40
N ALA A 6 -58.62 57.76 51.26
CA ALA A 6 -57.53 57.22 52.06
C ALA A 6 -56.81 56.01 51.42
N CYS A 7 -55.54 55.80 51.78
CA CYS A 7 -54.92 54.47 51.93
C CYS A 7 -53.61 54.59 52.72
N GLY A 8 -53.35 53.66 53.65
CA GLY A 8 -52.23 53.71 54.62
C GLY A 8 -51.45 52.40 54.75
N VAL A 9 -50.12 52.56 54.87
CA VAL A 9 -49.14 52.06 55.87
C VAL A 9 -49.15 50.58 56.41
N CYS A 10 -47.97 49.95 56.23
CA CYS A 10 -47.16 48.97 57.00
C CYS A 10 -47.63 47.58 57.52
N TRP A 11 -46.79 46.59 57.15
CA TRP A 11 -46.23 45.40 57.86
C TRP A 11 -47.12 44.50 58.75
N LEU A 12 -47.33 43.25 58.31
CA LEU A 12 -47.45 42.02 59.13
C LEU A 12 -47.40 40.77 58.22
N GLY A 13 -46.83 39.67 58.74
CA GLY A 13 -46.61 38.41 58.01
C GLY A 13 -47.87 37.56 57.81
N PHE A 14 -47.76 36.56 56.93
CA PHE A 14 -48.72 35.45 56.87
C PHE A 14 -48.03 34.13 56.48
N LEU A 15 -48.30 33.13 57.31
CA LEU A 15 -48.11 31.70 57.07
C LEU A 15 -49.07 31.18 55.99
N CYS A 16 -48.58 30.18 55.25
CA CYS A 16 -49.25 29.04 54.60
C CYS A 16 -50.68 29.21 54.05
N LEU A 17 -50.81 28.91 52.75
CA LEU A 17 -51.83 27.99 52.24
C LEU A 17 -51.27 27.24 51.02
N SER A 18 -51.05 25.95 51.22
CA SER A 18 -50.84 24.91 50.22
C SER A 18 -52.04 24.77 49.28
N ALA A 19 -51.78 24.58 47.99
CA ALA A 19 -52.70 23.90 47.10
C ALA A 19 -51.88 22.90 46.27
N ASP A 20 -51.86 21.66 46.76
CA ASP A 20 -51.52 20.47 46.00
C ASP A 20 -52.40 20.38 44.75
N ALA A 21 -51.76 20.22 43.60
CA ALA A 21 -52.27 19.42 42.49
C ALA A 21 -51.12 18.56 41.98
N ALA A 22 -50.71 17.61 42.82
CA ALA A 22 -49.87 16.49 42.44
C ALA A 22 -50.65 15.59 41.47
N GLY A 23 -50.51 15.83 40.17
CA GLY A 23 -50.68 14.76 39.18
C GLY A 23 -49.56 13.75 39.39
N GLN A 24 -49.90 12.54 39.82
CA GLN A 24 -48.95 11.46 40.13
C GLN A 24 -48.00 11.19 38.94
N GLN A 25 -46.79 11.75 38.98
CA GLN A 25 -45.68 11.26 38.16
C GLN A 25 -45.23 9.92 38.75
N GLY A 26 -45.29 8.84 37.96
CA GLY A 26 -44.72 7.56 38.36
C GLY A 26 -43.20 7.66 38.62
N PRO A 27 -42.58 6.65 39.25
CA PRO A 27 -41.13 6.64 39.43
C PRO A 27 -40.42 6.71 38.07
N ASN A 28 -39.25 7.35 38.03
CA ASN A 28 -38.40 7.32 36.84
C ASN A 28 -38.00 5.86 36.56
N LEU A 29 -38.33 5.38 35.36
CA LEU A 29 -38.08 4.00 34.96
C LEU A 29 -36.64 3.80 34.45
N VAL A 30 -35.90 4.89 34.22
CA VAL A 30 -34.47 4.88 33.85
C VAL A 30 -33.62 4.53 35.07
N GLU A 31 -32.69 3.59 34.90
CA GLU A 31 -31.60 3.33 35.84
C GLU A 31 -30.42 4.25 35.54
N ASP A 32 -29.78 4.79 36.58
CA ASP A 32 -28.64 5.70 36.44
C ASP A 32 -28.90 6.87 35.45
N PRO A 33 -29.93 7.71 35.73
CA PRO A 33 -30.40 8.74 34.80
C PRO A 33 -29.37 9.86 34.54
N SER A 34 -28.39 10.01 35.43
CA SER A 34 -27.31 11.01 35.33
C SER A 34 -25.92 10.38 35.10
N PHE A 35 -25.88 9.10 34.67
CA PHE A 35 -24.65 8.42 34.24
C PHE A 35 -23.53 8.36 35.29
N GLU A 36 -23.86 8.10 36.55
CA GLU A 36 -22.94 8.04 37.69
C GLU A 36 -22.34 6.65 37.93
N ALA A 37 -22.66 5.65 37.10
CA ALA A 37 -22.09 4.31 37.16
C ALA A 37 -21.16 4.02 35.97
N PRO A 38 -20.00 4.70 35.85
CA PRO A 38 -19.02 4.40 34.81
C PRO A 38 -18.42 3.00 35.01
N GLN A 39 -17.97 2.39 33.92
CA GLN A 39 -17.25 1.11 33.91
C GLN A 39 -16.01 1.19 33.01
N GLU A 40 -15.10 0.23 33.16
CA GLU A 40 -14.07 0.03 32.14
C GLU A 40 -14.70 -0.22 30.78
N ARG A 41 -14.05 0.32 29.73
CA ARG A 41 -14.56 0.24 28.37
C ARG A 41 -14.69 -1.22 27.94
N ASP A 42 -15.90 -1.65 27.61
CA ASP A 42 -16.16 -3.01 27.17
C ASP A 42 -15.77 -3.25 25.70
N GLN A 43 -15.98 -4.47 25.20
CA GLN A 43 -15.66 -4.85 23.81
C GLN A 43 -16.47 -4.08 22.75
N PHE A 44 -17.60 -3.49 23.12
CA PHE A 44 -18.44 -2.67 22.23
C PHE A 44 -18.11 -1.17 22.36
N GLY A 45 -17.17 -0.83 23.25
CA GLY A 45 -16.73 0.52 23.52
C GLY A 45 -17.61 1.28 24.50
N LEU A 46 -18.57 0.63 25.19
CA LEU A 46 -19.46 1.26 26.16
C LEU A 46 -18.74 1.51 27.48
N VAL A 47 -19.13 2.58 28.17
CA VAL A 47 -18.42 3.10 29.37
C VAL A 47 -19.33 3.30 30.57
N PHE A 48 -20.60 2.87 30.51
CA PHE A 48 -21.56 2.94 31.63
C PHE A 48 -22.25 1.59 31.82
N ALA A 49 -22.31 1.10 33.07
CA ALA A 49 -22.81 -0.24 33.37
C ALA A 49 -24.31 -0.43 33.12
N LYS A 50 -25.07 0.67 33.08
CA LYS A 50 -26.54 0.70 32.96
C LYS A 50 -27.06 1.15 31.61
N TRP A 51 -26.16 1.52 30.69
CA TRP A 51 -26.52 2.06 29.38
C TRP A 51 -25.87 1.25 28.27
N GLY A 52 -26.69 0.86 27.29
CA GLY A 52 -26.24 0.23 26.06
C GLY A 52 -25.99 1.26 24.95
N GLY A 53 -25.64 0.77 23.77
CA GLY A 53 -25.45 1.64 22.61
C GLY A 53 -24.93 0.91 21.39
N TRP A 54 -24.89 1.63 20.27
CA TRP A 54 -24.37 1.14 19.00
C TRP A 54 -23.46 2.17 18.36
N LYS A 55 -22.35 1.69 17.80
CA LYS A 55 -21.54 2.40 16.81
C LYS A 55 -21.83 1.77 15.46
N TYR A 56 -22.45 2.53 14.56
CA TYR A 56 -22.88 2.00 13.26
C TYR A 56 -21.80 2.16 12.20
N GLU A 57 -21.20 3.34 12.13
CA GLU A 57 -20.21 3.71 11.11
C GLU A 57 -19.44 4.96 11.56
N GLY A 58 -18.36 5.23 10.84
CA GLY A 58 -17.51 6.40 11.05
C GLY A 58 -16.67 6.35 12.32
N ASP A 59 -15.79 7.33 12.43
CA ASP A 59 -14.97 7.52 13.62
C ASP A 59 -15.86 8.03 14.76
N CYS A 60 -16.11 7.22 15.79
CA CYS A 60 -16.95 7.62 16.93
C CYS A 60 -16.68 6.81 18.20
N SER A 61 -16.92 7.43 19.36
CA SER A 61 -16.73 6.76 20.65
C SER A 61 -17.69 7.24 21.74
N PHE A 62 -17.99 6.34 22.68
CA PHE A 62 -18.61 6.69 23.96
C PHE A 62 -17.52 7.13 24.93
N ALA A 63 -17.76 8.15 25.72
CA ALA A 63 -16.85 8.63 26.74
C ALA A 63 -17.61 9.02 28.02
N VAL A 64 -16.90 8.97 29.15
CA VAL A 64 -17.42 9.49 30.41
C VAL A 64 -17.22 11.00 30.39
N GLY A 65 -18.31 11.74 30.23
CA GLY A 65 -18.29 13.19 30.22
C GLY A 65 -17.93 13.75 31.60
N GLN A 66 -16.98 14.67 31.64
CA GLN A 66 -16.59 15.41 32.86
C GLN A 66 -17.40 16.70 33.05
N VAL A 67 -18.28 17.02 32.08
CA VAL A 67 -19.25 18.12 32.19
C VAL A 67 -20.60 17.49 32.50
N ALA A 68 -21.04 17.61 33.75
CA ALA A 68 -22.36 17.18 34.18
C ALA A 68 -23.31 18.37 34.34
N ARG A 69 -24.60 18.14 34.16
CA ARG A 69 -25.65 19.06 34.58
C ARG A 69 -25.98 18.84 36.05
N THR A 70 -26.12 17.58 36.46
CA THR A 70 -26.18 17.18 37.87
C THR A 70 -25.25 16.01 38.14
N GLY A 71 -24.78 15.85 39.38
CA GLY A 71 -23.81 14.81 39.70
C GLY A 71 -22.37 15.15 39.31
N GLN A 72 -21.58 14.14 38.98
CA GLN A 72 -20.17 14.22 38.57
C GLN A 72 -19.95 13.90 37.10
N HIS A 73 -20.82 13.09 36.48
CA HIS A 73 -20.61 12.56 35.14
C HIS A 73 -21.79 12.85 34.21
N SER A 74 -21.57 12.62 32.91
CA SER A 74 -22.64 12.58 31.91
C SER A 74 -22.24 11.65 30.77
N CYS A 75 -23.19 11.23 29.94
CA CYS A 75 -22.85 10.47 28.75
C CYS A 75 -22.31 11.39 27.66
N LEU A 76 -21.07 11.18 27.23
CA LEU A 76 -20.49 11.89 26.10
C LEU A 76 -20.42 10.98 24.87
N LEU A 77 -21.08 11.40 23.80
CA LEU A 77 -20.88 10.85 22.46
C LEU A 77 -19.87 11.74 21.72
N VAL A 78 -18.78 11.15 21.23
CA VAL A 78 -17.75 11.82 20.43
C VAL A 78 -17.86 11.34 18.99
N GLY A 79 -17.99 12.28 18.06
CA GLY A 79 -18.14 12.03 16.63
C GLY A 79 -16.99 12.62 15.82
N GLY A 80 -16.40 11.80 14.97
CA GLY A 80 -15.45 12.13 13.92
C GLY A 80 -16.08 12.10 12.51
N ALA A 81 -15.27 11.75 11.51
CA ALA A 81 -15.71 11.65 10.12
C ALA A 81 -16.77 10.55 9.93
N GLY A 82 -17.92 10.90 9.34
CA GLY A 82 -19.01 9.95 9.07
C GLY A 82 -19.62 9.33 10.33
N ALA A 83 -19.40 9.92 11.50
CA ALA A 83 -19.80 9.38 12.79
C ALA A 83 -21.28 9.05 12.85
N LYS A 84 -21.60 7.85 13.34
CA LYS A 84 -22.97 7.42 13.64
C LYS A 84 -22.99 6.59 14.91
N ILE A 85 -23.36 7.23 16.01
CA ILE A 85 -23.30 6.64 17.34
C ILE A 85 -24.58 6.91 18.13
N ARG A 86 -24.99 5.95 18.95
CA ARG A 86 -26.19 6.06 19.80
C ARG A 86 -25.99 5.41 21.16
N THR A 87 -26.49 6.04 22.21
CA THR A 87 -26.70 5.43 23.53
C THR A 87 -28.18 5.06 23.71
N VAL A 88 -28.47 4.04 24.51
CA VAL A 88 -29.84 3.55 24.73
C VAL A 88 -29.98 2.90 26.10
N GLN A 89 -31.18 3.00 26.69
CA GLN A 89 -31.57 2.13 27.80
C GLN A 89 -33.00 1.63 27.57
N LEU A 90 -33.14 0.33 27.29
CA LEU A 90 -34.44 -0.31 27.07
C LEU A 90 -35.03 -0.80 28.40
N ARG A 91 -36.35 -0.66 28.56
CA ARG A 91 -37.11 -1.14 29.73
C ARG A 91 -38.35 -1.90 29.26
N ASP A 92 -38.83 -2.83 30.07
CA ASP A 92 -40.13 -3.46 29.83
C ASP A 92 -41.23 -2.46 30.19
N LEU A 93 -41.93 -1.95 29.18
CA LEU A 93 -42.98 -0.96 29.33
C LEU A 93 -44.35 -1.61 29.14
N GLU A 94 -45.25 -1.34 30.08
CA GLU A 94 -46.68 -1.68 29.94
C GLU A 94 -47.39 -0.68 29.00
N PRO A 95 -48.52 -1.04 28.40
CA PRO A 95 -49.30 -0.11 27.58
C PRO A 95 -49.67 1.17 28.35
N GLY A 96 -49.47 2.33 27.74
CA GLY A 96 -49.79 3.62 28.33
C GLY A 96 -48.99 4.78 27.74
N ARG A 97 -49.23 5.98 28.27
CA ARG A 97 -48.51 7.19 27.87
C ARG A 97 -47.27 7.40 28.72
N TYR A 98 -46.17 7.74 28.06
CA TYR A 98 -44.89 7.98 28.70
C TYR A 98 -44.34 9.35 28.30
N GLN A 99 -43.83 10.08 29.27
CA GLN A 99 -43.04 11.28 29.09
C GLN A 99 -41.56 10.96 29.27
N ILE A 100 -40.78 11.34 28.27
CA ILE A 100 -39.33 11.27 28.26
C ILE A 100 -38.79 12.68 28.39
N THR A 101 -37.85 12.87 29.31
CA THR A 101 -37.05 14.10 29.36
C THR A 101 -35.57 13.78 29.40
N ALA A 102 -34.74 14.70 28.91
CA ALA A 102 -33.28 14.63 29.03
C ALA A 102 -32.71 16.04 28.87
N TYR A 103 -31.46 16.24 29.26
CA TYR A 103 -30.72 17.45 28.95
C TYR A 103 -29.59 17.14 27.98
N LEU A 104 -29.52 17.93 26.92
CA LEU A 104 -28.54 17.79 25.87
C LEU A 104 -27.63 19.00 25.85
N ARG A 105 -26.33 18.79 25.67
CA ARG A 105 -25.33 19.84 25.47
C ARG A 105 -24.46 19.47 24.28
N GLY A 106 -24.12 20.43 23.42
CA GLY A 106 -23.36 20.18 22.19
C GLY A 106 -22.16 21.10 22.04
N LEU A 107 -21.04 20.57 21.56
CA LEU A 107 -19.85 21.35 21.21
C LEU A 107 -19.41 20.98 19.78
N ASP A 108 -19.33 22.00 18.93
CA ASP A 108 -18.87 21.90 17.54
C ASP A 108 -19.59 20.80 16.73
N ILE A 109 -20.88 20.58 17.00
CA ILE A 109 -21.66 19.59 16.26
C ILE A 109 -21.85 20.10 14.82
N GLY A 110 -21.21 19.43 13.87
CA GLY A 110 -21.30 19.74 12.46
C GLY A 110 -22.58 19.22 11.81
N THR A 111 -22.50 18.96 10.52
CA THR A 111 -23.56 18.32 9.74
C THR A 111 -22.99 17.05 9.13
N GLY A 112 -23.61 15.91 9.38
CA GLY A 112 -23.20 14.64 8.81
C GLY A 112 -23.89 14.34 7.48
N ILE A 113 -23.76 13.08 7.05
CA ILE A 113 -24.35 12.59 5.80
C ILE A 113 -25.87 12.76 5.86
N TRP A 114 -26.51 13.07 4.71
CA TRP A 114 -27.96 13.32 4.60
C TRP A 114 -28.47 14.52 5.41
N ASN A 115 -27.59 15.46 5.77
CA ASN A 115 -27.89 16.56 6.68
C ASN A 115 -28.34 16.10 8.08
N ALA A 116 -27.93 14.90 8.51
CA ALA A 116 -28.18 14.42 9.86
C ALA A 116 -27.28 15.14 10.88
N THR A 117 -27.76 15.25 12.13
CA THR A 117 -27.05 15.97 13.21
C THR A 117 -27.15 15.19 14.51
N THR A 118 -28.07 15.57 15.40
CA THR A 118 -28.42 14.84 16.62
C THR A 118 -29.79 14.20 16.45
N GLU A 119 -29.99 13.05 17.07
CA GLU A 119 -31.22 12.27 16.95
C GLU A 119 -31.74 11.81 18.29
N PHE A 120 -33.03 11.50 18.30
CA PHE A 120 -33.71 10.78 19.36
C PHE A 120 -34.50 9.63 18.75
N MET A 121 -34.55 8.47 19.42
CA MET A 121 -35.62 7.52 19.17
C MET A 121 -36.22 7.02 20.48
N PHE A 122 -37.50 6.69 20.38
CA PHE A 122 -38.24 5.96 21.39
C PHE A 122 -39.19 5.03 20.67
N ASP A 123 -39.29 3.79 21.15
CA ASP A 123 -40.21 2.79 20.60
C ASP A 123 -40.11 2.57 19.07
N GLY A 124 -38.88 2.44 18.57
CA GLY A 124 -38.60 2.24 17.14
C GLY A 124 -38.87 3.45 16.24
N LYS A 125 -39.40 4.57 16.77
CA LYS A 125 -39.63 5.81 16.01
C LYS A 125 -38.40 6.71 16.08
N TYR A 126 -37.71 6.86 14.94
CA TYR A 126 -36.54 7.70 14.76
C TYR A 126 -36.92 9.15 14.45
N VAL A 127 -36.31 10.10 15.14
CA VAL A 127 -36.57 11.54 14.93
C VAL A 127 -35.26 12.33 14.94
N GLN A 128 -35.05 13.15 13.91
CA GLN A 128 -33.95 14.11 13.85
C GLN A 128 -34.27 15.32 14.72
N LEU A 129 -33.39 15.66 15.66
CA LEU A 129 -33.57 16.84 16.52
C LEU A 129 -33.13 18.13 15.83
N LYS A 130 -32.31 18.04 14.77
CA LYS A 130 -31.78 19.18 14.01
C LYS A 130 -31.09 20.24 14.90
N LYS A 131 -30.46 19.79 15.99
CA LYS A 131 -29.77 20.64 16.96
C LYS A 131 -28.27 20.42 16.85
N ASN A 132 -27.61 21.30 16.10
CA ASN A 132 -26.17 21.29 15.87
C ASN A 132 -25.52 22.62 16.29
N GLY A 133 -24.21 22.73 16.10
CA GLY A 133 -23.39 23.83 16.60
C GLY A 133 -22.94 23.65 18.05
N THR A 134 -22.65 24.76 18.71
CA THR A 134 -22.22 24.81 20.11
C THR A 134 -23.33 25.40 20.97
N PHE A 135 -23.82 24.64 21.94
CA PHE A 135 -24.93 25.00 22.81
C PHE A 135 -24.80 24.32 24.18
N GLY A 136 -25.18 25.02 25.25
CA GLY A 136 -25.22 24.49 26.61
C GLY A 136 -26.43 23.60 26.86
N TRP A 137 -26.65 23.25 28.13
CA TRP A 137 -27.71 22.33 28.53
C TRP A 137 -29.09 22.81 28.05
N THR A 138 -29.73 21.98 27.25
CA THR A 138 -31.02 22.24 26.62
C THR A 138 -31.94 21.06 26.91
N LYS A 139 -33.11 21.34 27.50
CA LYS A 139 -34.07 20.29 27.86
C LYS A 139 -34.76 19.73 26.62
N LEU A 140 -34.75 18.42 26.46
CA LEU A 140 -35.59 17.67 25.53
C LEU A 140 -36.81 17.13 26.29
N THR A 141 -38.00 17.24 25.69
CA THR A 141 -39.23 16.61 26.17
C THR A 141 -39.93 15.89 25.03
N TYR A 142 -40.34 14.63 25.23
CA TYR A 142 -41.12 13.86 24.27
C TYR A 142 -42.18 13.02 24.98
N VAL A 143 -43.41 13.04 24.49
CA VAL A 143 -44.54 12.29 25.06
C VAL A 143 -45.13 11.38 23.99
N ALA A 144 -45.15 10.07 24.28
CA ALA A 144 -45.60 9.05 23.34
C ALA A 144 -46.41 7.93 24.02
N ASP A 145 -47.30 7.30 23.25
CA ASP A 145 -48.05 6.14 23.68
C ASP A 145 -47.34 4.84 23.29
N VAL A 146 -47.22 3.93 24.25
CA VAL A 146 -46.84 2.53 24.03
C VAL A 146 -48.12 1.70 23.98
N LYS A 147 -48.40 1.06 22.83
CA LYS A 147 -49.69 0.40 22.56
C LYS A 147 -49.83 -1.00 23.15
N GLU A 148 -48.71 -1.71 23.28
CA GLU A 148 -48.63 -3.08 23.74
C GLU A 148 -47.42 -3.26 24.65
N LYS A 149 -47.43 -4.27 25.49
CA LYS A 149 -46.30 -4.57 26.36
C LYS A 149 -45.08 -4.95 25.52
N LYS A 150 -43.98 -4.20 25.67
CA LYS A 150 -42.74 -4.44 24.92
C LYS A 150 -41.53 -3.81 25.58
N GLN A 151 -40.36 -4.19 25.10
CA GLN A 151 -39.11 -3.54 25.46
C GLN A 151 -38.95 -2.25 24.66
N ALA A 152 -38.97 -1.11 25.33
CA ALA A 152 -38.78 0.21 24.72
C ALA A 152 -38.09 1.16 25.71
N GLY A 153 -37.43 2.18 25.19
CA GLY A 153 -36.75 3.15 26.03
C GLY A 153 -36.09 4.26 25.22
N PRO A 154 -35.59 5.30 25.90
CA PRO A 154 -34.97 6.43 25.24
C PRO A 154 -33.63 6.03 24.62
N SER A 155 -33.38 6.54 23.42
CA SER A 155 -32.08 6.46 22.77
C SER A 155 -31.73 7.80 22.13
N PHE A 156 -30.50 8.22 22.35
CA PHE A 156 -29.96 9.49 21.88
C PHE A 156 -28.81 9.21 20.92
N GLY A 157 -28.77 9.93 19.80
CA GLY A 157 -27.81 9.70 18.74
C GLY A 157 -27.11 10.95 18.26
N MET A 158 -25.91 10.78 17.72
CA MET A 158 -25.18 11.80 17.00
C MET A 158 -24.65 11.20 15.69
N PHE A 159 -25.07 11.82 14.60
CA PHE A 159 -24.81 11.44 13.20
C PHE A 159 -24.01 12.54 12.51
N ALA A 160 -23.08 13.15 13.24
CA ALA A 160 -22.28 14.28 12.81
C ALA A 160 -20.96 14.32 13.61
N PRO A 161 -19.91 14.98 13.10
CA PRO A 161 -18.73 15.28 13.89
C PRO A 161 -19.08 16.24 15.04
N GLY A 162 -18.38 16.15 16.17
CA GLY A 162 -18.57 17.00 17.34
C GLY A 162 -18.72 16.22 18.64
N TYR A 163 -19.22 16.88 19.68
CA TYR A 163 -19.43 16.29 21.00
C TYR A 163 -20.87 16.52 21.45
N LEU A 164 -21.56 15.46 21.86
CA LEU A 164 -22.91 15.53 22.42
C LEU A 164 -22.91 14.92 23.83
N TRP A 165 -23.20 15.74 24.83
CA TRP A 165 -23.44 15.30 26.20
C TRP A 165 -24.93 15.09 26.44
N ILE A 166 -25.26 14.02 27.17
CA ILE A 166 -26.61 13.66 27.59
C ILE A 166 -26.59 13.45 29.09
N ASP A 167 -27.55 14.05 29.78
CA ASP A 167 -27.67 13.97 31.24
C ASP A 167 -29.13 14.05 31.70
N ASP A 168 -29.38 13.69 32.96
CA ASP A 168 -30.67 13.76 33.66
C ASP A 168 -31.85 13.18 32.86
N VAL A 169 -31.71 11.94 32.41
CA VAL A 169 -32.74 11.28 31.59
C VAL A 169 -33.89 10.77 32.46
N SER A 170 -35.12 11.11 32.08
CA SER A 170 -36.32 10.56 32.69
C SER A 170 -37.18 9.80 31.68
N LEU A 171 -37.77 8.69 32.13
CA LEU A 171 -38.85 7.98 31.45
C LEU A 171 -39.92 7.70 32.49
N VAL A 172 -41.03 8.42 32.42
CA VAL A 172 -42.10 8.36 33.43
C VAL A 172 -43.42 8.07 32.75
N ARG A 173 -44.21 7.15 33.31
CA ARG A 173 -45.60 6.95 32.88
C ARG A 173 -46.44 8.14 33.34
N VAL A 174 -47.19 8.73 32.42
CA VAL A 174 -48.02 9.92 32.67
C VAL A 174 -49.48 9.63 32.33
N GLY A 175 -50.39 10.49 32.80
CA GLY A 175 -51.81 10.40 32.47
C GLY A 175 -52.10 10.82 31.02
N ASN A 176 -53.29 10.45 30.54
CA ASN A 176 -53.76 10.80 29.20
C ASN A 176 -54.05 12.30 29.03
N ASP A 177 -54.07 13.06 30.13
CA ASP A 177 -54.18 14.51 30.20
C ASP A 177 -52.89 15.21 29.74
N VAL A 178 -51.74 14.53 29.76
CA VAL A 178 -50.50 15.04 29.18
C VAL A 178 -50.57 14.90 27.64
N PRO A 179 -50.51 15.99 26.87
CA PRO A 179 -50.59 15.93 25.42
C PRO A 179 -49.45 15.12 24.80
N LEU A 180 -49.75 14.36 23.75
CA LEU A 180 -48.74 13.73 22.91
C LEU A 180 -47.94 14.80 22.16
N THR A 181 -46.68 14.50 21.89
CA THR A 181 -45.83 15.34 21.03
C THR A 181 -45.57 14.60 19.73
N ASP A 182 -45.80 15.24 18.58
CA ASP A 182 -45.52 14.65 17.27
C ASP A 182 -44.01 14.39 17.05
N GLU A 183 -43.17 15.28 17.61
CA GLU A 183 -41.71 15.20 17.64
C GLU A 183 -41.16 15.70 18.99
N PRO A 184 -39.92 15.35 19.37
CA PRO A 184 -39.30 15.86 20.60
C PRO A 184 -39.19 17.38 20.58
N VAL A 185 -39.59 18.02 21.68
CA VAL A 185 -39.55 19.46 21.86
C VAL A 185 -38.29 19.84 22.62
N LEU A 186 -37.48 20.73 22.05
CA LEU A 186 -36.32 21.34 22.71
C LEU A 186 -36.74 22.65 23.37
N GLY A 187 -36.48 22.77 24.67
CA GLY A 187 -36.70 23.99 25.45
C GLY A 187 -35.63 25.06 25.21
N PRO A 188 -35.69 26.20 25.92
CA PRO A 188 -34.62 27.18 25.90
C PRO A 188 -33.33 26.58 26.48
N GLU A 189 -32.20 27.07 25.97
CA GLU A 189 -30.87 26.77 26.49
C GLU A 189 -30.69 27.41 27.88
N GLU A 190 -30.22 26.65 28.87
CA GLU A 190 -30.05 27.14 30.25
C GLU A 190 -28.97 28.24 30.32
N ALA A 191 -27.82 28.02 29.67
CA ALA A 191 -26.75 28.99 29.52
C ALA A 191 -25.81 28.60 28.37
N PRO A 192 -25.23 29.57 27.63
CA PRO A 192 -24.27 29.30 26.57
C PRO A 192 -22.93 28.79 27.08
N ILE A 193 -22.24 27.99 26.26
CA ILE A 193 -20.86 27.57 26.51
C ILE A 193 -19.94 28.79 26.27
N ALA A 194 -19.57 29.48 27.33
CA ALA A 194 -18.75 30.68 27.29
C ALA A 194 -17.55 30.59 28.26
N PRO A 195 -16.41 31.25 27.93
CA PRO A 195 -15.30 31.37 28.86
C PRO A 195 -15.74 32.05 30.18
N PRO A 196 -15.25 31.59 31.35
CA PRO A 196 -15.55 32.23 32.63
C PRO A 196 -14.96 33.65 32.78
N GLY A 197 -14.03 34.04 31.90
CA GLY A 197 -13.38 35.35 31.89
C GLY A 197 -12.59 35.58 30.60
N GLU A 198 -11.89 36.72 30.53
CA GLU A 198 -11.14 37.11 29.33
C GLU A 198 -9.93 36.19 29.06
N LEU A 199 -9.73 35.83 27.79
CA LEU A 199 -8.60 35.02 27.34
C LEU A 199 -7.40 35.92 27.01
N THR A 200 -6.35 35.84 27.84
CA THR A 200 -5.11 36.60 27.61
C THR A 200 -4.10 35.83 26.75
N ALA A 201 -2.93 36.42 26.47
CA ALA A 201 -1.81 35.74 25.81
C ALA A 201 -1.31 34.50 26.59
N ALA A 202 -1.58 34.40 27.89
CA ALA A 202 -1.22 33.25 28.72
C ALA A 202 -2.20 32.06 28.57
N ALA A 203 -3.26 32.19 27.78
CA ALA A 203 -4.20 31.10 27.54
C ALA A 203 -3.53 29.92 26.84
N VAL A 204 -3.85 28.71 27.30
CA VAL A 204 -3.40 27.43 26.73
C VAL A 204 -4.54 26.78 25.96
N ARG A 205 -4.23 25.89 25.02
CA ARG A 205 -5.25 25.10 24.32
C ARG A 205 -5.59 23.86 25.13
N CYS A 206 -6.88 23.53 25.21
CA CYS A 206 -7.34 22.27 25.78
C CYS A 206 -6.80 21.10 24.93
N PRO A 207 -6.21 20.06 25.52
CA PRO A 207 -5.68 18.93 24.75
C PRO A 207 -6.77 18.12 24.02
N GLU A 208 -8.01 18.18 24.50
CA GLU A 208 -9.12 17.40 23.93
C GLU A 208 -9.87 18.15 22.83
N CYS A 209 -10.27 19.42 23.06
CA CYS A 209 -11.08 20.18 22.10
C CYS A 209 -10.35 21.38 21.45
N ALA A 210 -9.09 21.60 21.83
CA ALA A 210 -8.23 22.71 21.37
C ALA A 210 -8.72 24.14 21.68
N TYR A 211 -9.81 24.29 22.44
CA TYR A 211 -10.29 25.61 22.87
C TYR A 211 -9.27 26.30 23.77
N ARG A 212 -9.16 27.62 23.61
CA ARG A 212 -8.30 28.43 24.47
C ARG A 212 -8.88 28.55 25.87
N ASN A 213 -8.07 28.33 26.88
CA ASN A 213 -8.45 28.37 28.28
C ASN A 213 -7.35 29.02 29.11
N MET A 214 -7.70 29.77 30.16
CA MET A 214 -6.69 30.20 31.13
C MET A 214 -6.28 28.99 31.99
N PRO A 215 -4.98 28.72 32.17
CA PRO A 215 -4.51 27.62 33.02
C PRO A 215 -5.13 27.64 34.43
N ALA A 216 -5.35 28.84 34.98
CA ALA A 216 -5.96 29.04 36.29
C ALA A 216 -7.39 28.48 36.44
N TRP A 217 -8.09 28.21 35.33
CA TRP A 217 -9.43 27.61 35.35
C TRP A 217 -9.41 26.12 35.69
N LYS A 218 -8.24 25.47 35.63
CA LYS A 218 -8.00 24.03 35.90
C LYS A 218 -8.74 23.03 35.02
N GLN A 219 -9.91 23.39 34.50
CA GLN A 219 -10.73 22.62 33.58
C GLN A 219 -11.12 23.46 32.37
N CYS A 220 -11.26 22.79 31.24
CA CYS A 220 -11.72 23.39 30.02
C CYS A 220 -13.19 23.79 30.18
N TYR A 221 -13.50 25.07 29.98
CA TYR A 221 -14.90 25.53 30.08
C TYR A 221 -15.81 24.88 29.01
N ALA A 222 -15.22 24.41 27.91
CA ALA A 222 -15.96 23.89 26.76
C ALA A 222 -16.19 22.38 26.81
N CYS A 223 -15.23 21.56 27.24
CA CYS A 223 -15.40 20.10 27.26
C CYS A 223 -15.17 19.48 28.65
N GLY A 224 -14.87 20.28 29.68
CA GLY A 224 -14.64 19.82 31.05
C GLY A 224 -13.29 19.16 31.29
N SER A 225 -12.52 18.88 30.23
CA SER A 225 -11.21 18.25 30.35
C SER A 225 -10.27 19.07 31.21
N LEU A 226 -9.57 18.41 32.12
CA LEU A 226 -8.58 19.06 32.99
C LEU A 226 -7.48 19.71 32.14
N LEU A 227 -7.21 21.00 32.38
CA LEU A 227 -6.16 21.78 31.72
C LEU A 227 -4.77 21.42 32.26
N GLU A 228 -4.70 20.94 33.50
CA GLU A 228 -3.46 20.45 34.11
C GLU A 228 -3.03 19.07 33.55
N VAL A 229 -3.91 18.34 32.88
CA VAL A 229 -3.65 16.95 32.43
C VAL A 229 -2.66 16.84 31.26
N GLN A 230 -2.30 17.94 30.56
CA GLN A 230 -1.18 17.91 29.58
C GLN A 230 -0.15 19.03 29.70
N LYS A 231 -0.15 19.76 30.81
CA LYS A 231 1.13 20.13 31.43
C LYS A 231 1.33 19.29 32.68
N THR A 232 1.22 17.97 32.54
CA THR A 232 2.36 17.23 33.08
C THR A 232 3.56 17.83 32.35
N VAL A 233 4.28 18.72 33.03
CA VAL A 233 5.74 18.69 32.95
C VAL A 233 6.03 17.20 33.05
N VAL A 234 6.29 16.54 31.93
CA VAL A 234 6.50 15.09 31.91
C VAL A 234 7.63 14.89 32.90
N SER A 235 7.27 14.38 34.08
CA SER A 235 8.14 14.43 35.24
C SER A 235 9.21 13.38 35.04
N GLY A 236 10.45 13.77 35.31
CA GLY A 236 11.62 12.94 35.05
C GLY A 236 12.46 13.42 33.86
N PRO A 237 13.64 12.82 33.70
CA PRO A 237 14.65 13.24 32.73
C PRO A 237 14.16 13.11 31.27
N PRO A 238 14.68 13.94 30.35
CA PRO A 238 14.44 13.78 28.90
C PRO A 238 14.84 12.40 28.36
N VAL A 239 15.75 11.71 29.05
CA VAL A 239 16.18 10.34 28.76
C VAL A 239 15.81 9.46 29.95
N LYS A 240 14.99 8.44 29.72
CA LYS A 240 14.69 7.39 30.70
C LYS A 240 15.40 6.11 30.28
N LEU A 241 16.46 5.77 30.99
CA LEU A 241 17.18 4.54 30.80
C LEU A 241 16.26 3.36 31.12
N VAL A 242 16.13 2.43 30.17
CA VAL A 242 15.46 1.14 30.38
C VAL A 242 16.48 0.16 30.96
N THR A 243 17.67 0.06 30.36
CA THR A 243 18.81 -0.68 30.89
C THR A 243 20.11 -0.36 30.14
N SER A 244 21.23 -0.37 30.87
CA SER A 244 22.62 -0.45 30.35
C SER A 244 23.32 -1.74 30.81
N PHE A 245 22.55 -2.70 31.31
CA PHE A 245 23.02 -4.01 31.79
C PHE A 245 24.01 -3.99 32.99
N GLU A 246 24.39 -2.81 33.49
CA GLU A 246 25.29 -2.64 34.65
C GLU A 246 24.75 -3.29 35.92
N ASP A 247 23.53 -2.94 36.30
CA ASP A 247 22.91 -3.41 37.55
C ASP A 247 22.25 -4.79 37.39
N LYS A 248 21.48 -4.96 36.31
CA LYS A 248 20.70 -6.18 36.02
C LYS A 248 20.42 -6.31 34.53
N ASN A 249 20.26 -7.56 34.08
CA ASN A 249 19.69 -7.86 32.77
C ASN A 249 18.17 -8.07 32.91
N PRO A 250 17.32 -7.16 32.39
CA PRO A 250 15.88 -7.34 32.43
C PRO A 250 15.36 -8.24 31.30
N PHE A 251 16.20 -8.61 30.33
CA PHE A 251 15.83 -9.49 29.24
C PHE A 251 16.12 -10.95 29.58
N SER A 252 15.18 -11.83 29.24
CA SER A 252 15.44 -13.26 29.13
C SER A 252 15.96 -13.58 27.73
N GLY A 253 16.98 -14.44 27.66
CA GLY A 253 17.77 -14.66 26.45
C GLY A 253 19.01 -13.76 26.39
N GLY A 254 19.97 -14.15 25.54
CA GLY A 254 21.26 -13.45 25.41
C GLY A 254 22.21 -13.64 26.61
N LYS A 255 23.39 -13.03 26.52
CA LYS A 255 24.44 -13.07 27.55
C LYS A 255 25.01 -11.67 27.75
N VAL A 256 25.07 -11.21 29.00
CA VAL A 256 25.76 -9.95 29.33
C VAL A 256 27.27 -10.14 29.20
N VAL A 257 27.92 -9.24 28.48
CA VAL A 257 29.35 -9.24 28.14
C VAL A 257 29.94 -7.84 28.29
N GLU A 258 31.27 -7.70 28.29
CA GLU A 258 31.93 -6.39 28.34
C GLU A 258 32.22 -5.78 26.96
N GLN A 259 32.01 -6.56 25.91
CA GLN A 259 32.26 -6.16 24.52
C GLN A 259 31.21 -5.16 24.05
N HIS A 260 31.66 -4.12 23.34
CA HIS A 260 30.80 -3.13 22.67
C HIS A 260 29.82 -2.39 23.59
N ALA A 261 30.12 -2.32 24.89
CA ALA A 261 29.41 -1.46 25.81
C ALA A 261 29.61 0.01 25.42
N THR A 262 28.51 0.76 25.45
CA THR A 262 28.39 2.17 25.07
C THR A 262 28.02 3.05 26.27
N ASP A 263 27.34 2.49 27.27
CA ASP A 263 27.06 3.12 28.55
C ASP A 263 27.55 2.21 29.70
N GLY A 264 28.70 2.56 30.27
CA GLY A 264 29.34 1.75 31.31
C GLY A 264 30.33 0.72 30.75
N LYS A 265 30.20 -0.54 31.17
CA LYS A 265 31.11 -1.65 30.89
C LYS A 265 30.42 -2.90 30.35
N LYS A 266 29.09 -2.96 30.33
CA LYS A 266 28.33 -4.16 29.98
C LYS A 266 27.38 -3.89 28.81
N ALA A 267 27.21 -4.89 27.97
CA ALA A 267 26.22 -4.94 26.89
C ALA A 267 25.58 -6.33 26.85
N LEU A 268 24.42 -6.46 26.23
CA LEU A 268 23.77 -7.75 25.99
C LEU A 268 24.14 -8.29 24.61
N ARG A 269 24.81 -9.45 24.58
CA ARG A 269 25.07 -10.21 23.34
C ARG A 269 23.93 -11.18 23.06
N ILE A 270 23.42 -11.16 21.83
CA ILE A 270 22.33 -12.00 21.33
C ILE A 270 22.90 -12.85 20.20
N ASP A 271 23.02 -14.16 20.40
CA ASP A 271 23.63 -15.06 19.40
C ASP A 271 22.62 -15.66 18.40
N ARG A 272 21.33 -15.72 18.76
CA ARG A 272 20.23 -16.23 17.93
C ARG A 272 18.86 -15.95 18.54
N SER A 273 17.81 -16.21 17.77
CA SER A 273 16.40 -16.11 18.11
C SER A 273 16.05 -14.68 18.56
N TYR A 274 15.70 -14.50 19.84
CA TYR A 274 15.27 -13.23 20.38
C TYR A 274 15.61 -13.10 21.86
N VAL A 275 15.57 -11.87 22.36
CA VAL A 275 15.54 -11.55 23.78
C VAL A 275 14.25 -10.84 24.12
N VAL A 276 13.70 -11.10 25.31
CA VAL A 276 12.40 -10.54 25.72
C VAL A 276 12.45 -10.00 27.14
N MET A 277 11.94 -8.79 27.29
CA MET A 277 11.67 -8.15 28.58
C MET A 277 10.16 -8.12 28.80
N ASP A 278 9.72 -8.85 29.82
CA ASP A 278 8.33 -8.89 30.27
C ASP A 278 8.14 -7.98 31.49
N GLY A 279 7.03 -7.24 31.51
CA GLY A 279 6.63 -6.44 32.65
C GLY A 279 6.00 -5.11 32.26
N PRO A 280 5.22 -4.52 33.18
CA PRO A 280 4.58 -3.24 32.95
C PRO A 280 5.62 -2.13 32.78
N GLN A 281 5.45 -1.33 31.73
CA GLN A 281 6.25 -0.16 31.42
C GLN A 281 5.33 0.98 30.99
N ASP A 282 5.75 2.20 31.33
CA ASP A 282 5.11 3.42 30.89
C ASP A 282 6.09 4.21 30.02
N TRP A 283 5.72 4.34 28.74
CA TRP A 283 6.43 5.07 27.70
C TRP A 283 5.77 6.41 27.40
N SER A 284 4.72 6.79 28.13
CA SER A 284 4.02 8.06 27.95
C SER A 284 4.97 9.24 28.15
N GLY A 285 4.89 10.23 27.26
CA GLY A 285 5.72 11.44 27.32
C GLY A 285 7.13 11.30 26.73
N TYR A 286 7.44 10.19 26.06
CA TYR A 286 8.65 9.99 25.25
C TYR A 286 8.29 9.83 23.76
N ASP A 287 9.25 10.12 22.89
CA ASP A 287 9.07 10.16 21.43
C ASP A 287 9.75 8.97 20.75
N PHE A 288 10.86 8.51 21.32
CA PHE A 288 11.67 7.44 20.75
C PHE A 288 11.99 6.35 21.76
N LEU A 289 11.97 5.10 21.32
CA LEU A 289 12.76 4.02 21.88
C LEU A 289 14.07 3.99 21.11
N LYS A 290 15.19 4.13 21.82
CA LYS A 290 16.54 4.00 21.26
C LYS A 290 17.30 2.86 21.89
N ALA A 291 18.17 2.25 21.11
CA ALA A 291 19.13 1.27 21.60
C ALA A 291 20.41 1.35 20.78
N ASP A 292 21.55 1.26 21.45
CA ASP A 292 22.84 1.24 20.78
C ASP A 292 23.15 -0.21 20.40
N LEU A 293 23.51 -0.40 19.12
CA LEU A 293 23.68 -1.70 18.50
C LEU A 293 25.11 -1.85 18.00
N HIS A 294 25.65 -3.06 18.07
CA HIS A 294 26.87 -3.41 17.35
C HIS A 294 26.74 -4.78 16.67
N VAL A 295 27.17 -4.87 15.41
CA VAL A 295 27.13 -6.09 14.60
C VAL A 295 28.54 -6.43 14.11
N GLU A 296 29.04 -7.61 14.49
CA GLU A 296 30.40 -8.09 14.14
C GLU A 296 30.42 -8.85 12.80
N THR A 297 29.88 -8.25 11.75
CA THR A 297 29.99 -8.74 10.38
C THR A 297 29.93 -7.57 9.40
N ASP A 298 30.41 -7.79 8.18
CA ASP A 298 30.32 -6.82 7.08
C ASP A 298 28.90 -6.76 6.47
N ASP A 299 28.02 -7.70 6.82
CA ASP A 299 26.64 -7.75 6.33
C ASP A 299 25.67 -7.14 7.36
N PRO A 300 24.64 -6.38 6.95
CA PRO A 300 23.61 -5.96 7.88
C PRO A 300 22.86 -7.17 8.44
N LEU A 301 22.44 -7.05 9.69
CA LEU A 301 21.67 -8.06 10.40
C LEU A 301 20.19 -7.70 10.39
N GLU A 302 19.32 -8.66 10.04
CA GLU A 302 17.88 -8.48 10.17
C GLU A 302 17.50 -8.28 11.65
N LEU A 303 16.66 -7.29 11.91
CA LEU A 303 16.21 -6.95 13.26
C LEU A 303 14.69 -6.80 13.28
N TYR A 304 14.05 -7.59 14.11
CA TYR A 304 12.63 -7.50 14.39
C TYR A 304 12.40 -7.01 15.82
N VAL A 305 11.60 -5.97 15.97
CA VAL A 305 11.20 -5.37 17.25
C VAL A 305 9.72 -5.62 17.45
N GLU A 306 9.38 -6.32 18.53
CA GLU A 306 7.99 -6.52 18.95
C GLU A 306 7.70 -5.78 20.24
N VAL A 307 6.56 -5.09 20.25
CA VAL A 307 6.04 -4.40 21.43
C VAL A 307 4.60 -4.85 21.66
N ARG A 308 4.28 -5.20 22.91
CA ARG A 308 2.91 -5.49 23.34
C ARG A 308 2.47 -4.48 24.37
N ASP A 309 1.18 -4.17 24.36
CA ASP A 309 0.54 -3.38 25.38
C ASP A 309 -0.57 -4.18 26.09
N THR A 310 -1.29 -3.54 27.01
CA THR A 310 -2.36 -4.15 27.82
C THR A 310 -3.54 -4.66 26.99
N ALA A 311 -3.67 -4.23 25.73
CA ALA A 311 -4.74 -4.66 24.83
C ALA A 311 -4.25 -5.60 23.71
N THR A 312 -2.99 -6.05 23.75
CA THR A 312 -2.47 -7.08 22.85
C THR A 312 -2.99 -8.48 23.21
N ARG A 313 -3.50 -9.22 22.22
CA ARG A 313 -4.05 -10.58 22.39
C ARG A 313 -3.44 -11.61 21.43
N ASP A 314 -2.99 -11.16 20.27
CA ASP A 314 -2.51 -11.98 19.17
C ASP A 314 -1.48 -11.23 18.29
N TYR A 315 -1.15 -11.80 17.14
CA TYR A 315 -0.23 -11.22 16.15
C TYR A 315 -0.70 -9.88 15.58
N TRP A 316 -2.00 -9.72 15.34
CA TRP A 316 -2.57 -8.52 14.71
C TRP A 316 -2.74 -7.36 15.67
N THR A 317 -2.58 -7.62 16.97
CA THR A 317 -2.75 -6.66 18.06
C THR A 317 -1.45 -6.35 18.81
N ARG A 318 -0.30 -6.71 18.23
CA ARG A 318 1.06 -6.29 18.68
C ARG A 318 1.77 -5.48 17.60
N VAL A 319 2.79 -4.73 17.97
CA VAL A 319 3.68 -4.08 16.99
C VAL A 319 4.60 -5.14 16.35
N ASN A 320 4.66 -5.16 15.02
CA ASN A 320 5.53 -6.03 14.24
C ASN A 320 6.52 -5.16 13.41
N TYR A 321 7.53 -4.57 14.07
CA TYR A 321 8.44 -3.61 13.43
C TYR A 321 9.68 -4.34 12.88
N THR A 322 9.85 -4.33 11.56
CA THR A 322 10.98 -5.00 10.88
C THR A 322 11.96 -3.96 10.35
N THR A 323 13.26 -4.18 10.56
CA THR A 323 14.34 -3.29 10.11
C THR A 323 15.66 -4.08 9.99
N VAL A 324 16.77 -3.37 9.82
CA VAL A 324 18.13 -3.94 9.83
C VAL A 324 19.06 -3.15 10.75
N ALA A 325 19.98 -3.86 11.40
CA ALA A 325 21.13 -3.29 12.08
C ALA A 325 22.34 -3.30 11.11
N PRO A 326 22.93 -2.14 10.78
CA PRO A 326 24.09 -2.09 9.89
C PRO A 326 25.34 -2.70 10.55
N PRO A 327 26.36 -3.08 9.75
CA PRO A 327 27.69 -3.44 10.24
C PRO A 327 28.29 -2.43 11.21
N GLY A 328 28.98 -2.92 12.25
CA GLY A 328 29.63 -2.09 13.25
C GLY A 328 28.62 -1.41 14.19
N SER A 329 29.02 -0.27 14.78
CA SER A 329 28.21 0.44 15.78
C SER A 329 27.15 1.33 15.13
N SER A 330 25.93 1.28 15.65
CA SER A 330 24.81 2.10 15.21
C SER A 330 23.81 2.34 16.36
N THR A 331 22.80 3.18 16.12
CA THR A 331 21.70 3.37 17.06
C THR A 331 20.39 3.06 16.36
N LEU A 332 19.63 2.12 16.91
CA LEU A 332 18.22 1.92 16.56
C LEU A 332 17.41 3.08 17.11
N ILE A 333 16.52 3.64 16.30
CA ILE A 333 15.57 4.68 16.70
C ILE A 333 14.18 4.26 16.23
N VAL A 334 13.27 4.01 17.18
CA VAL A 334 11.89 3.65 16.89
C VAL A 334 10.97 4.77 17.38
N PRO A 335 10.22 5.45 16.49
CA PRO A 335 9.31 6.54 16.86
C PRO A 335 8.02 6.00 17.51
N VAL A 336 8.00 5.90 18.84
CA VAL A 336 6.96 5.15 19.57
C VAL A 336 5.56 5.74 19.41
N LYS A 337 5.46 7.05 19.20
CA LYS A 337 4.19 7.75 18.95
C LYS A 337 3.57 7.43 17.58
N GLN A 338 4.33 6.82 16.68
CA GLN A 338 3.92 6.50 15.31
C GLN A 338 3.65 5.01 15.11
N LEU A 339 3.83 4.20 16.16
CA LEU A 339 3.63 2.77 16.07
C LEU A 339 2.14 2.43 16.18
N TYR A 340 1.68 1.65 15.20
CA TYR A 340 0.42 0.94 15.24
C TYR A 340 0.67 -0.57 15.43
N VAL A 341 -0.33 -1.27 15.95
CA VAL A 341 -0.32 -2.74 16.04
C VAL A 341 -0.72 -3.36 14.70
N GLY A 342 -0.33 -4.61 14.44
CA GLY A 342 -0.58 -5.29 13.17
C GLY A 342 0.57 -5.11 12.18
N GLU A 343 0.25 -5.12 10.89
CA GLU A 343 1.22 -4.94 9.80
C GLU A 343 0.84 -3.74 8.95
N LYS A 344 1.79 -3.21 8.18
CA LYS A 344 1.52 -2.13 7.22
C LYS A 344 0.39 -2.44 6.24
N SER A 345 0.25 -3.70 5.85
CA SER A 345 -0.81 -4.19 4.96
C SER A 345 -2.22 -4.12 5.57
N ARG A 346 -2.28 -4.14 6.91
CA ARG A 346 -3.50 -4.16 7.72
C ARG A 346 -3.20 -3.48 9.07
N PRO A 347 -3.04 -2.15 9.08
CA PRO A 347 -2.72 -1.42 10.30
C PRO A 347 -3.90 -1.51 11.27
N GLY A 348 -3.59 -1.75 12.53
CA GLY A 348 -4.52 -1.73 13.64
C GLY A 348 -4.54 -0.36 14.33
N ARG A 349 -4.92 -0.36 15.61
CA ARG A 349 -4.89 0.85 16.45
C ARG A 349 -3.44 1.29 16.76
N MET A 350 -3.30 2.53 17.20
CA MET A 350 -2.05 3.03 17.78
C MET A 350 -1.67 2.26 19.06
N LEU A 351 -0.37 2.15 19.30
CA LEU A 351 0.22 1.52 20.49
C LEU A 351 -0.16 2.28 21.77
N MET A 352 -0.57 1.57 22.82
CA MET A 352 -0.89 2.19 24.12
C MET A 352 0.38 2.41 24.95
N LEU A 353 0.99 3.58 24.81
CA LEU A 353 2.28 3.92 25.45
C LEU A 353 2.28 3.81 26.99
N GLY A 354 1.15 4.05 27.65
CA GLY A 354 1.04 3.95 29.11
C GLY A 354 0.86 2.53 29.66
N GLY A 355 0.71 1.53 28.78
CA GLY A 355 0.37 0.17 29.14
C GLY A 355 1.26 -0.87 28.48
N ILE A 356 2.54 -0.58 28.26
CA ILE A 356 3.45 -1.52 27.61
C ILE A 356 3.69 -2.72 28.54
N THR A 357 3.60 -3.94 28.00
CA THR A 357 3.71 -5.18 28.78
C THR A 357 4.90 -6.05 28.35
N ARG A 358 5.40 -5.86 27.12
CA ARG A 358 6.51 -6.64 26.57
C ARG A 358 7.30 -5.87 25.52
N LEU A 359 8.62 -6.04 25.53
CA LEU A 359 9.56 -5.60 24.49
C LEU A 359 10.44 -6.78 24.04
N VAL A 360 10.58 -6.98 22.74
CA VAL A 360 11.38 -8.06 22.12
C VAL A 360 12.34 -7.47 21.09
N PHE A 361 13.58 -7.97 21.08
CA PHE A 361 14.51 -7.81 19.96
C PHE A 361 14.84 -9.20 19.41
N SER A 362 14.64 -9.41 18.10
CA SER A 362 14.83 -10.69 17.42
C SER A 362 15.76 -10.56 16.22
N ILE A 363 16.69 -11.51 16.09
CA ILE A 363 17.65 -11.62 14.98
C ILE A 363 17.52 -12.95 14.22
N GLY A 364 16.43 -13.69 14.46
CA GLY A 364 16.15 -14.97 13.80
C GLY A 364 17.00 -16.13 14.33
N ASN A 365 16.64 -17.38 13.98
CA ASN A 365 17.25 -18.57 14.57
C ASN A 365 18.67 -18.90 14.08
N ALA A 366 19.06 -18.36 12.92
CA ALA A 366 20.37 -18.57 12.29
C ALA A 366 20.94 -17.25 11.75
N PRO A 367 21.25 -16.28 12.64
CA PRO A 367 21.82 -15.01 12.22
C PRO A 367 23.24 -15.20 11.68
N LYS A 368 23.70 -14.27 10.83
CA LYS A 368 25.07 -14.27 10.31
C LYS A 368 26.13 -13.92 11.37
N ALA A 369 25.73 -13.19 12.41
CA ALA A 369 26.60 -12.75 13.50
C ALA A 369 25.75 -12.45 14.76
N PRO A 370 26.36 -12.41 15.96
CA PRO A 370 25.67 -11.91 17.13
C PRO A 370 25.35 -10.42 17.01
N LEU A 371 24.26 -10.00 17.68
CA LEU A 371 23.93 -8.61 17.92
C LEU A 371 24.35 -8.23 19.35
N PHE A 372 25.08 -7.14 19.51
CA PHE A 372 25.31 -6.51 20.81
C PHE A 372 24.32 -5.36 20.97
N LEU A 373 23.62 -5.35 22.09
CA LEU A 373 22.58 -4.39 22.44
C LEU A 373 22.97 -3.70 23.75
N ASP A 374 22.99 -2.37 23.77
CA ASP A 374 23.28 -1.59 24.97
C ASP A 374 22.46 -0.27 25.00
N ASN A 375 22.47 0.40 26.15
CA ASN A 375 21.90 1.73 26.35
C ASN A 375 20.46 1.86 25.83
N VAL A 376 19.62 0.86 26.16
CA VAL A 376 18.21 0.85 25.77
C VAL A 376 17.50 1.94 26.58
N ARG A 377 16.90 2.90 25.90
CA ARG A 377 16.40 4.13 26.52
C ARG A 377 15.18 4.68 25.80
N LEU A 378 14.34 5.37 26.55
CA LEU A 378 13.30 6.23 26.01
C LEU A 378 13.80 7.66 25.99
N GLU A 379 13.61 8.36 24.88
CA GLU A 379 14.08 9.73 24.71
C GLU A 379 12.94 10.65 24.29
N ARG A 380 12.88 11.83 24.90
CA ARG A 380 11.97 12.91 24.56
C ARG A 380 12.64 13.88 23.61
N ASP A 381 11.92 14.22 22.54
CA ASP A 381 12.32 15.26 21.63
C ASP A 381 11.77 16.62 22.08
N THR A 382 12.67 17.59 22.22
CA THR A 382 12.31 18.98 22.58
C THR A 382 12.66 19.97 21.48
N ALA A 383 13.15 19.50 20.32
CA ALA A 383 13.64 20.36 19.25
C ALA A 383 12.55 21.28 18.69
N ALA A 384 11.30 20.80 18.58
CA ALA A 384 10.17 21.61 18.13
C ALA A 384 9.91 22.83 19.03
N GLN A 385 10.13 22.69 20.35
CA GLN A 385 9.94 23.79 21.31
C GLN A 385 10.99 24.91 21.11
N GLY A 386 12.20 24.55 20.66
CA GLY A 386 13.29 25.48 20.41
C GLY A 386 13.11 26.35 19.17
N VAL A 387 12.21 25.97 18.25
CA VAL A 387 11.90 26.72 17.02
C VAL A 387 10.48 27.28 16.98
N ALA A 388 9.68 27.04 18.01
CA ALA A 388 8.35 27.63 18.15
C ALA A 388 8.45 29.11 18.52
N PHE A 389 7.57 29.94 17.96
CA PHE A 389 7.50 31.37 18.26
C PHE A 389 6.07 31.90 18.16
N ASP A 390 5.81 33.03 18.82
CA ASP A 390 4.49 33.66 18.81
C ASP A 390 4.06 34.09 17.39
N GLY A 391 2.83 33.74 17.00
CA GLY A 391 2.30 33.95 15.65
C GLY A 391 2.59 32.82 14.65
N LEU A 392 3.31 31.77 15.03
CA LEU A 392 3.45 30.55 14.22
C LEU A 392 2.21 29.65 14.37
N HIS A 393 1.63 29.25 13.25
CA HIS A 393 0.60 28.22 13.18
C HIS A 393 1.05 27.13 12.20
N ALA A 394 1.20 25.89 12.67
CA ALA A 394 1.58 24.75 11.86
C ALA A 394 0.54 23.64 12.03
N PHE A 395 -0.03 23.17 10.92
CA PHE A 395 -1.14 22.24 10.87
C PHE A 395 -0.81 21.02 10.03
N ASP A 396 -1.11 19.85 10.57
CA ASP A 396 -0.90 18.53 9.98
C ASP A 396 -2.27 17.91 9.70
N PHE A 397 -2.52 17.56 8.44
CA PHE A 397 -3.84 17.18 7.96
C PHE A 397 -3.94 15.67 7.75
N GLY A 398 -4.87 15.01 8.42
CA GLY A 398 -4.99 13.56 8.29
C GLY A 398 -6.21 12.96 8.99
N PRO A 399 -6.43 11.65 8.87
CA PRO A 399 -7.38 10.92 9.70
C PRO A 399 -7.08 11.12 11.20
N GLY A 400 -8.10 11.03 12.06
CA GLY A 400 -7.92 11.29 13.50
C GLY A 400 -7.00 10.30 14.25
N GLY A 401 -6.67 9.17 13.64
CA GLY A 401 -5.74 8.17 14.19
C GLY A 401 -4.33 8.24 13.60
N SER A 402 -4.08 9.16 12.66
CA SER A 402 -2.77 9.28 12.01
C SER A 402 -1.75 9.95 12.92
N PRO A 403 -0.46 9.63 12.76
CA PRO A 403 0.58 10.20 13.61
C PRO A 403 0.79 11.68 13.30
N LEU A 404 1.14 12.44 14.34
CA LEU A 404 1.34 13.88 14.25
C LEU A 404 2.83 14.23 14.09
N MET A 405 3.16 15.10 13.14
CA MET A 405 4.50 15.67 13.01
C MET A 405 4.87 16.56 14.20
N ASP A 406 6.15 16.49 14.62
CA ASP A 406 6.68 17.28 15.72
C ASP A 406 6.46 18.78 15.51
N GLY A 407 5.78 19.44 16.44
CA GLY A 407 5.52 20.88 16.39
C GLY A 407 4.26 21.29 15.62
N PHE A 408 3.47 20.35 15.11
CA PHE A 408 2.23 20.61 14.38
C PHE A 408 0.99 20.38 15.24
N GLN A 409 -0.14 20.93 14.79
CA GLN A 409 -1.47 20.71 15.36
C GLN A 409 -2.31 19.90 14.35
N PRO A 410 -3.06 18.88 14.80
CA PRO A 410 -3.84 18.05 13.88
C PRO A 410 -5.05 18.84 13.32
N ILE A 411 -5.29 18.66 12.02
CA ILE A 411 -6.54 18.97 11.33
C ILE A 411 -7.09 17.66 10.77
N THR A 412 -8.17 17.21 11.40
CA THR A 412 -8.92 16.03 10.98
C THR A 412 -10.19 16.44 10.24
N PRO A 413 -10.89 15.51 9.55
CA PRO A 413 -12.19 15.81 8.97
C PRO A 413 -13.24 16.33 9.97
N SER A 414 -13.05 16.07 11.27
CA SER A 414 -13.93 16.55 12.35
C SER A 414 -13.49 17.88 12.95
N THR A 415 -12.35 18.43 12.53
CA THR A 415 -11.80 19.68 13.05
C THR A 415 -12.50 20.87 12.39
N ILE A 416 -13.82 20.97 12.51
CA ILE A 416 -14.62 22.07 11.94
C ILE A 416 -14.23 23.38 12.61
N TYR A 417 -14.11 24.45 11.83
CA TYR A 417 -13.81 25.78 12.37
C TYR A 417 -14.82 26.17 13.44
N SER A 418 -14.32 26.59 14.60
CA SER A 418 -15.12 27.21 15.64
C SER A 418 -14.37 28.37 16.27
N ARG A 419 -15.09 29.42 16.64
CA ARG A 419 -14.50 30.64 17.22
C ARG A 419 -13.75 30.38 18.53
N GLY A 420 -14.19 29.39 19.32
CA GLY A 420 -13.50 29.05 20.58
C GLY A 420 -12.16 28.34 20.37
N ARG A 421 -12.03 27.59 19.27
CA ARG A 421 -10.75 27.04 18.82
C ARG A 421 -9.94 28.09 18.07
N GLY A 422 -10.57 28.95 17.29
CA GLY A 422 -9.94 29.94 16.43
C GLY A 422 -9.17 29.32 15.26
N TYR A 423 -9.44 28.07 14.92
CA TYR A 423 -9.01 27.46 13.66
C TYR A 423 -9.86 26.23 13.33
N GLY A 424 -9.84 25.82 12.06
CA GLY A 424 -10.43 24.55 11.60
C GLY A 424 -10.93 24.62 10.17
N LEU A 425 -11.57 23.54 9.73
CA LEU A 425 -12.16 23.40 8.41
C LEU A 425 -13.45 24.24 8.29
N LYS A 426 -13.51 25.12 7.30
CA LYS A 426 -14.64 26.01 7.02
C LYS A 426 -15.12 25.78 5.59
N ASP A 427 -16.43 25.56 5.44
CA ASP A 427 -17.10 25.26 4.16
C ASP A 427 -16.47 24.11 3.35
N ALA A 428 -15.74 23.23 4.05
CA ALA A 428 -14.94 22.18 3.46
C ALA A 428 -15.81 21.05 2.90
N ARG A 429 -15.60 20.70 1.63
CA ARG A 429 -16.11 19.46 1.03
C ARG A 429 -14.96 18.48 0.92
N ILE A 430 -14.98 17.47 1.77
CA ILE A 430 -13.95 16.43 1.83
C ILE A 430 -14.32 15.31 0.86
N TRP A 431 -13.44 15.02 -0.10
CA TRP A 431 -13.57 13.82 -0.93
C TRP A 431 -13.11 12.58 -0.17
N ARG A 432 -11.92 12.65 0.43
CA ARG A 432 -11.28 11.54 1.14
C ARG A 432 -10.32 12.08 2.18
N SER A 433 -10.16 11.35 3.28
CA SER A 433 -9.02 11.49 4.19
C SER A 433 -8.32 10.14 4.24
N PHE A 434 -7.00 10.14 4.19
CA PHE A 434 -6.23 8.92 3.96
C PHE A 434 -4.86 9.00 4.60
N ASP A 435 -4.31 7.84 4.94
CA ASP A 435 -2.96 7.65 5.47
C ASP A 435 -2.28 6.55 4.63
N ALA A 436 -1.21 6.93 3.93
CA ALA A 436 -0.41 6.03 3.10
C ALA A 436 0.66 5.26 3.90
N LEU A 437 0.82 5.55 5.20
CA LEU A 437 1.80 4.95 6.12
C LEU A 437 3.28 5.17 5.77
N GLN A 438 3.54 6.05 4.80
CA GLN A 438 4.84 6.48 4.31
C GLN A 438 4.65 7.74 3.45
N PRO A 439 5.67 8.59 3.20
CA PRO A 439 7.09 8.38 3.48
C PRO A 439 7.53 8.80 4.88
N GLU A 440 6.82 9.74 5.50
CA GLU A 440 7.12 10.32 6.80
C GLU A 440 5.86 11.01 7.39
N PRO A 441 5.82 11.29 8.69
CA PRO A 441 4.61 11.66 9.42
C PRO A 441 3.83 12.84 8.90
N LEU A 442 4.44 13.81 8.21
CA LEU A 442 3.73 14.99 7.75
C LEU A 442 3.06 14.78 6.38
N TYR A 443 3.68 13.99 5.50
CA TYR A 443 3.25 13.84 4.10
C TYR A 443 2.68 12.46 3.78
N GLN A 444 2.64 11.54 4.75
CA GLN A 444 2.00 10.24 4.55
C GLN A 444 0.48 10.31 4.59
N ASP A 445 -0.07 11.25 5.35
CA ASP A 445 -1.49 11.46 5.56
C ASP A 445 -1.94 12.82 5.04
N PHE A 446 -3.21 12.88 4.65
CA PHE A 446 -3.79 14.07 4.04
C PHE A 446 -5.32 14.05 4.07
N ILE A 447 -5.90 15.23 3.82
CA ILE A 447 -7.31 15.42 3.52
C ILE A 447 -7.43 15.97 2.10
N CYS A 448 -8.09 15.24 1.20
CA CYS A 448 -8.37 15.71 -0.15
C CYS A 448 -9.64 16.57 -0.17
N LEU A 449 -9.47 17.85 -0.45
CA LEU A 449 -10.50 18.90 -0.37
C LEU A 449 -10.96 19.36 -1.75
N GLU A 450 -12.26 19.26 -2.03
CA GLU A 450 -12.83 19.67 -3.31
C GLU A 450 -13.21 21.16 -3.37
N ARG A 451 -13.60 21.72 -2.23
CA ARG A 451 -13.91 23.14 -2.01
C ARG A 451 -13.78 23.48 -0.52
N GLY A 452 -13.71 24.78 -0.20
CA GLY A 452 -13.53 25.27 1.17
C GLY A 452 -12.12 24.97 1.67
N GLY A 453 -11.86 25.13 2.97
CA GLY A 453 -10.51 24.86 3.48
C GLY A 453 -10.31 25.23 4.93
N LEU A 454 -9.14 25.80 5.24
CA LEU A 454 -8.70 26.14 6.58
C LEU A 454 -9.00 27.60 6.90
N ALA A 455 -9.69 27.85 8.01
CA ALA A 455 -9.79 29.18 8.62
C ALA A 455 -8.96 29.23 9.89
N VAL A 456 -8.27 30.35 10.15
CA VAL A 456 -7.41 30.57 11.31
C VAL A 456 -7.58 32.01 11.81
N ASP A 457 -7.96 32.18 13.07
CA ASP A 457 -8.04 33.49 13.70
C ASP A 457 -6.63 34.00 13.97
N VAL A 458 -6.27 35.10 13.32
CA VAL A 458 -4.96 35.75 13.41
C VAL A 458 -5.13 37.28 13.47
N PRO A 459 -4.22 38.03 14.11
CA PRO A 459 -4.26 39.49 14.04
C PRO A 459 -4.26 40.02 12.60
N ASN A 460 -4.78 41.23 12.39
CA ASN A 460 -4.63 41.91 11.11
C ASN A 460 -3.16 42.15 10.79
N GLY A 461 -2.77 41.88 9.57
CA GLY A 461 -1.38 41.99 9.13
C GLY A 461 -1.08 41.10 7.93
N ARG A 462 0.19 41.10 7.54
CA ARG A 462 0.66 40.32 6.39
C ARG A 462 1.30 39.02 6.85
N TYR A 463 0.88 37.91 6.25
CA TYR A 463 1.30 36.56 6.61
C TYR A 463 1.95 35.85 5.43
N ARG A 464 2.95 35.03 5.73
CA ARG A 464 3.50 34.04 4.81
C ARG A 464 2.85 32.70 5.12
N VAL A 465 2.41 32.02 4.07
CA VAL A 465 1.74 30.72 4.13
C VAL A 465 2.50 29.75 3.26
N LEU A 466 2.83 28.58 3.80
CA LEU A 466 3.32 27.42 3.07
C LEU A 466 2.28 26.30 3.18
N VAL A 467 1.95 25.64 2.07
CA VAL A 467 0.99 24.53 2.02
C VAL A 467 1.52 23.41 1.13
N ASN A 468 1.40 22.16 1.58
CA ASN A 468 1.53 21.00 0.69
C ASN A 468 0.14 20.54 0.23
N ILE A 469 -0.04 20.40 -1.08
CA ILE A 469 -1.27 19.89 -1.72
C ILE A 469 -1.01 18.66 -2.61
N ASP A 470 0.23 18.16 -2.60
CA ASP A 470 0.65 16.96 -3.32
C ASP A 470 0.54 15.74 -2.39
N SER A 471 0.22 14.56 -2.94
CA SER A 471 0.19 13.30 -2.19
C SER A 471 1.33 12.37 -2.60
N PRO A 472 1.78 11.46 -1.72
CA PRO A 472 2.77 10.41 -2.04
C PRO A 472 2.27 9.34 -3.03
N SER A 473 1.11 9.54 -3.66
CA SER A 473 0.23 8.49 -4.19
C SER A 473 -0.46 7.66 -3.09
N GLY A 474 -1.46 6.88 -3.46
CA GLY A 474 -2.21 6.03 -2.53
C GLY A 474 -1.48 4.72 -2.24
N PHE A 475 -1.96 4.02 -1.20
CA PHE A 475 -1.34 2.80 -0.69
C PHE A 475 -1.29 1.67 -1.73
N TRP A 476 -2.28 1.63 -2.64
CA TRP A 476 -2.41 0.63 -3.71
C TRP A 476 -2.11 1.21 -5.10
N GLY A 477 -1.45 2.36 -5.14
CA GLY A 477 -1.00 2.97 -6.37
C GLY A 477 -1.92 4.03 -6.97
N GLU A 478 -2.76 4.66 -6.16
CA GLU A 478 -3.56 5.79 -6.62
C GLU A 478 -2.67 7.01 -6.90
N TYR A 479 -2.35 7.28 -8.17
CA TYR A 479 -1.51 8.42 -8.55
C TYR A 479 -2.30 9.74 -8.54
N GLN A 480 -1.68 10.83 -8.07
CA GLN A 480 -2.34 12.13 -8.03
C GLN A 480 -2.45 12.76 -9.43
N VAL A 481 -3.68 12.78 -9.95
CA VAL A 481 -4.07 13.44 -11.20
C VAL A 481 -5.15 14.49 -10.98
N TYR A 482 -5.11 15.56 -11.76
CA TYR A 482 -6.11 16.62 -11.77
C TYR A 482 -6.07 17.34 -13.11
N ARG A 483 -7.20 17.89 -13.58
CA ARG A 483 -7.20 18.81 -14.74
C ARG A 483 -6.91 20.25 -14.32
N GLN A 484 -7.40 20.62 -13.15
CA GLN A 484 -7.22 21.94 -12.53
C GLN A 484 -7.26 21.81 -11.02
N ARG A 485 -6.47 22.65 -10.34
CA ARG A 485 -6.56 22.86 -8.90
C ARG A 485 -6.11 24.27 -8.52
N ALA A 486 -6.59 24.79 -7.41
CA ALA A 486 -6.23 26.12 -6.94
C ALA A 486 -6.20 26.20 -5.41
N ILE A 487 -5.38 27.14 -4.92
CA ILE A 487 -5.44 27.66 -3.56
C ILE A 487 -5.91 29.10 -3.65
N LEU A 488 -6.92 29.44 -2.87
CA LEU A 488 -7.40 30.80 -2.70
C LEU A 488 -7.05 31.24 -1.28
N ALA A 489 -6.51 32.45 -1.13
CA ALA A 489 -6.31 33.09 0.15
C ALA A 489 -7.17 34.35 0.20
N GLU A 490 -7.99 34.49 1.24
CA GLU A 490 -8.95 35.61 1.36
C GLU A 490 -9.86 35.75 0.12
N GLY A 491 -10.32 34.60 -0.41
CA GLY A 491 -11.14 34.51 -1.61
C GLY A 491 -10.43 34.84 -2.93
N GLN A 492 -9.12 35.12 -2.91
CA GLN A 492 -8.33 35.43 -4.11
C GLN A 492 -7.43 34.25 -4.50
N PRO A 493 -7.40 33.82 -5.79
CA PRO A 493 -6.47 32.79 -6.24
C PRO A 493 -5.02 33.22 -6.05
N VAL A 494 -4.27 32.45 -5.25
CA VAL A 494 -2.82 32.64 -5.01
C VAL A 494 -1.98 31.56 -5.68
N VAL A 495 -2.58 30.39 -5.93
CA VAL A 495 -2.00 29.28 -6.71
C VAL A 495 -3.05 28.77 -7.66
N SER A 496 -2.67 28.47 -8.90
CA SER A 496 -3.56 27.86 -9.89
C SER A 496 -2.74 26.96 -10.81
N ASP A 497 -2.94 25.66 -10.66
CA ASP A 497 -2.26 24.65 -11.48
C ASP A 497 -3.26 24.08 -12.50
N LYS A 498 -2.78 23.86 -13.71
CA LYS A 498 -3.45 23.05 -14.74
C LYS A 498 -2.51 21.93 -15.15
N MET A 499 -3.10 20.76 -15.42
CA MET A 499 -2.36 19.62 -15.93
C MET A 499 -3.16 19.01 -17.07
N ASP A 500 -2.60 19.11 -18.26
CA ASP A 500 -3.00 18.30 -19.39
C ASP A 500 -2.23 16.97 -19.43
N PHE A 501 -2.54 16.14 -20.42
CA PHE A 501 -1.89 14.84 -20.56
C PHE A 501 -0.36 14.94 -20.76
N ALA A 502 0.13 15.97 -21.47
CA ALA A 502 1.58 16.12 -21.71
C ALA A 502 2.32 16.50 -20.42
N GLN A 503 1.78 17.46 -19.67
CA GLN A 503 2.31 17.83 -18.35
C GLN A 503 2.24 16.66 -17.37
N PHE A 504 1.20 15.83 -17.46
CA PHE A 504 1.12 14.60 -16.67
C PHE A 504 2.20 13.61 -17.05
N GLN A 505 2.50 13.40 -18.34
CA GLN A 505 3.61 12.54 -18.76
C GLN A 505 4.95 13.01 -18.21
N GLU A 506 5.21 14.33 -18.21
CA GLU A 506 6.41 14.89 -17.59
C GLU A 506 6.47 14.59 -16.09
N LYS A 507 5.35 14.74 -15.36
CA LYS A 507 5.25 14.39 -13.94
C LYS A 507 5.48 12.89 -13.72
N TYR A 508 4.80 12.03 -14.47
CA TYR A 508 4.80 10.57 -14.30
C TYR A 508 6.14 9.93 -14.63
N PHE A 509 6.91 10.52 -15.55
CA PHE A 509 8.22 10.00 -15.98
C PHE A 509 9.41 10.82 -15.49
N ARG A 510 9.23 11.74 -14.52
CA ARG A 510 10.30 12.65 -14.04
C ARG A 510 11.60 11.94 -13.63
N PHE A 511 11.53 10.69 -13.15
CA PHE A 511 12.70 9.91 -12.72
C PHE A 511 13.22 8.91 -13.77
N TRP A 512 12.68 8.89 -14.99
CA TRP A 512 13.04 7.84 -15.96
C TRP A 512 14.53 7.85 -16.36
N LYS A 513 15.18 9.03 -16.36
CA LYS A 513 16.63 9.18 -16.63
C LYS A 513 17.51 9.16 -15.37
N VAL A 514 16.92 9.03 -14.19
CA VAL A 514 17.63 9.20 -12.91
C VAL A 514 18.25 7.87 -12.47
N GLU A 515 19.58 7.77 -12.41
CA GLU A 515 20.26 6.58 -11.89
C GLU A 515 20.71 6.77 -10.45
N ASP A 516 20.68 5.73 -9.63
CA ASP A 516 21.04 5.76 -8.21
C ASP A 516 22.49 5.40 -7.92
N GLN A 517 23.13 6.19 -7.07
CA GLN A 517 24.50 6.02 -6.61
C GLN A 517 24.56 5.84 -5.08
N PRO A 518 25.58 5.14 -4.55
CA PRO A 518 25.71 4.89 -3.11
C PRO A 518 25.81 6.16 -2.27
N ALA A 519 26.42 7.21 -2.82
CA ALA A 519 26.60 8.49 -2.14
C ALA A 519 25.35 9.38 -2.18
N ASP A 520 24.32 9.03 -2.97
CA ASP A 520 23.13 9.85 -3.11
C ASP A 520 22.34 9.91 -1.80
N SER A 521 21.76 11.08 -1.51
CA SER A 521 20.68 11.20 -0.54
C SER A 521 19.35 10.95 -1.23
N THR A 522 18.72 9.81 -0.92
CA THR A 522 17.42 9.41 -1.47
C THR A 522 16.33 10.46 -1.17
N PHE A 523 16.33 11.05 0.04
CA PHE A 523 15.39 12.11 0.41
C PHE A 523 15.50 13.32 -0.52
N ASP A 524 16.69 13.92 -0.63
CA ASP A 524 16.91 15.09 -1.50
C ASP A 524 16.58 14.82 -2.96
N LYS A 525 16.91 13.62 -3.44
CA LYS A 525 16.78 13.25 -4.83
C LYS A 525 15.33 13.01 -5.24
N TYR A 526 14.56 12.33 -4.40
CA TYR A 526 13.20 11.91 -4.72
C TYR A 526 12.15 12.75 -3.99
N GLN A 527 12.24 12.89 -2.66
CA GLN A 527 11.19 13.54 -1.87
C GLN A 527 11.02 15.02 -2.23
N LYS A 528 12.12 15.76 -2.40
CA LYS A 528 12.06 17.18 -2.80
C LYS A 528 11.55 17.41 -4.23
N ALA A 529 11.69 16.43 -5.10
CA ALA A 529 11.14 16.49 -6.46
C ALA A 529 9.66 16.05 -6.50
N TYR A 530 9.26 15.17 -5.58
CA TYR A 530 7.91 14.61 -5.50
C TYR A 530 6.91 15.62 -4.93
N PHE A 531 7.29 16.33 -3.87
CA PHE A 531 6.44 17.29 -3.17
C PHE A 531 6.89 18.71 -3.50
N GLN A 532 6.00 19.52 -4.06
CA GLN A 532 6.28 20.90 -4.44
C GLN A 532 5.45 21.85 -3.59
N GLU A 533 5.94 22.15 -2.39
CA GLU A 533 5.23 23.01 -1.43
C GLU A 533 4.93 24.39 -2.05
N LYS A 534 3.73 24.89 -1.81
CA LYS A 534 3.27 26.18 -2.33
C LYS A 534 3.45 27.25 -1.26
N THR A 535 4.15 28.33 -1.59
CA THR A 535 4.37 29.46 -0.68
C THR A 535 3.81 30.75 -1.27
N PHE A 536 3.08 31.52 -0.47
CA PHE A 536 2.54 32.83 -0.85
C PHE A 536 2.43 33.76 0.36
N GLU A 537 2.21 35.05 0.09
CA GLU A 537 1.94 36.05 1.12
C GLU A 537 0.54 36.63 0.95
N VAL A 538 -0.14 36.92 2.05
CA VAL A 538 -1.53 37.39 2.07
C VAL A 538 -1.74 38.41 3.19
N ASP A 539 -2.58 39.42 2.93
CA ASP A 539 -2.97 40.44 3.90
C ASP A 539 -4.31 40.05 4.56
N VAL A 540 -4.33 40.01 5.89
CA VAL A 540 -5.52 39.73 6.70
C VAL A 540 -6.05 41.04 7.29
N THR A 541 -7.35 41.29 7.13
CA THR A 541 -7.98 42.59 7.48
C THR A 541 -9.15 42.50 8.44
N ASP A 542 -9.71 41.30 8.66
CA ASP A 542 -10.89 41.05 9.47
C ASP A 542 -10.62 40.18 10.71
N GLY A 543 -9.36 39.86 10.98
CA GLY A 543 -8.92 39.02 12.09
C GLY A 543 -8.98 37.52 11.82
N GLN A 544 -9.20 37.09 10.57
CA GLN A 544 -9.22 35.67 10.20
C GLN A 544 -8.56 35.45 8.83
N LEU A 545 -7.57 34.55 8.79
CA LEU A 545 -7.03 34.05 7.53
C LEU A 545 -7.86 32.86 7.04
N ASN A 546 -8.34 32.92 5.81
CA ASN A 546 -9.04 31.85 5.11
C ASN A 546 -8.17 31.36 3.95
N VAL A 547 -7.81 30.09 3.98
CA VAL A 547 -7.10 29.39 2.90
C VAL A 547 -8.02 28.29 2.36
N GLU A 548 -8.54 28.51 1.16
CA GLU A 548 -9.49 27.61 0.50
C GLU A 548 -8.81 26.82 -0.61
N PHE A 549 -9.31 25.61 -0.86
CA PHE A 549 -8.81 24.69 -1.87
C PHE A 549 -9.91 24.43 -2.89
N GLN A 550 -9.54 24.32 -4.16
CA GLN A 550 -10.46 23.93 -5.22
C GLN A 550 -9.78 22.87 -6.08
N GLY A 551 -10.33 21.65 -6.16
CA GLY A 551 -9.75 20.58 -6.97
C GLY A 551 -10.54 19.27 -6.87
N GLU A 552 -10.81 18.61 -7.99
CA GLU A 552 -11.62 17.39 -7.97
C GLU A 552 -10.86 16.18 -7.41
N ASN A 553 -11.57 15.31 -6.67
CA ASN A 553 -11.05 14.05 -6.14
C ASN A 553 -9.72 14.21 -5.39
N TRP A 554 -8.60 13.76 -5.98
CA TRP A 554 -7.24 13.79 -5.42
C TRP A 554 -6.48 15.10 -5.72
N GLY A 555 -7.10 16.07 -6.39
CA GLY A 555 -6.41 17.26 -6.88
C GLY A 555 -5.74 18.10 -5.79
N CYS A 556 -6.44 18.32 -4.66
CA CYS A 556 -5.92 19.05 -3.50
C CYS A 556 -5.87 18.14 -2.28
N CYS A 557 -4.86 17.26 -2.20
CA CYS A 557 -4.62 16.44 -1.01
C CYS A 557 -3.70 17.19 -0.06
N VAL A 558 -4.33 17.91 0.87
CA VAL A 558 -3.65 18.81 1.79
C VAL A 558 -3.10 17.99 2.95
N SER A 559 -1.78 18.02 3.15
CA SER A 559 -1.12 17.35 4.28
C SER A 559 -0.57 18.34 5.30
N ALA A 560 -0.19 19.55 4.88
CA ALA A 560 0.45 20.52 5.75
C ALA A 560 0.08 21.96 5.42
N ALA A 561 -0.09 22.80 6.45
CA ALA A 561 -0.14 24.25 6.31
C ALA A 561 0.68 24.93 7.43
N VAL A 562 1.59 25.83 7.06
CA VAL A 562 2.43 26.62 7.98
C VAL A 562 2.20 28.10 7.71
N ILE A 563 1.84 28.86 8.74
CA ILE A 563 1.46 30.27 8.66
C ILE A 563 2.26 31.05 9.71
N PHE A 564 2.90 32.14 9.31
CA PHE A 564 3.57 33.06 10.23
C PHE A 564 3.58 34.51 9.70
N PRO A 565 3.65 35.54 10.57
CA PRO A 565 3.71 36.92 10.14
C PRO A 565 4.96 37.19 9.30
N VAL A 566 4.84 37.97 8.22
CA VAL A 566 5.99 38.37 7.39
C VAL A 566 7.05 39.13 8.22
N GLY A 567 6.62 39.85 9.26
CA GLY A 567 7.54 40.51 10.21
C GLY A 567 8.42 39.56 11.03
N LYS A 568 8.13 38.25 11.04
CA LYS A 568 8.91 37.18 11.70
C LYS A 568 9.43 36.14 10.70
N ALA A 569 9.77 36.58 9.49
CA ALA A 569 10.20 35.69 8.42
C ALA A 569 11.46 34.88 8.80
N ALA A 570 12.42 35.46 9.53
CA ALA A 570 13.65 34.76 9.89
C ALA A 570 13.37 33.54 10.79
N GLU A 571 12.48 33.71 11.77
CA GLU A 571 11.99 32.65 12.65
C GLU A 571 11.16 31.62 11.88
N GLY A 572 10.29 32.07 10.97
CA GLY A 572 9.54 31.21 10.07
C GLY A 572 10.44 30.32 9.19
N GLU A 573 11.47 30.89 8.56
CA GLU A 573 12.44 30.13 7.77
C GLU A 573 13.26 29.16 8.64
N ALA A 574 13.53 29.50 9.89
CA ALA A 574 14.16 28.58 10.84
C ALA A 574 13.25 27.39 11.17
N PHE A 575 11.95 27.64 11.36
CA PHE A 575 10.95 26.58 11.54
C PHE A 575 10.85 25.69 10.29
N LEU A 576 10.79 26.26 9.09
CA LEU A 576 10.72 25.47 7.85
C LEU A 576 11.97 24.60 7.63
N ARG A 577 13.18 25.08 7.97
CA ARG A 577 14.39 24.26 7.98
C ARG A 577 14.31 23.12 9.00
N PHE A 578 13.76 23.39 10.18
CA PHE A 578 13.50 22.34 11.17
C PHE A 578 12.54 21.28 10.62
N VAL A 579 11.45 21.69 9.95
CA VAL A 579 10.50 20.76 9.32
C VAL A 579 11.20 19.88 8.28
N GLU A 580 12.00 20.45 7.38
CA GLU A 580 12.76 19.66 6.40
C GLU A 580 13.69 18.65 7.08
N GLN A 581 14.42 19.06 8.12
CA GLN A 581 15.31 18.18 8.87
C GLN A 581 14.55 17.07 9.57
N LYS A 582 13.35 17.36 10.10
CA LYS A 582 12.48 16.36 10.73
C LYS A 582 11.93 15.36 9.73
N ARG A 583 11.45 15.83 8.58
CA ARG A 583 11.02 14.95 7.48
C ARG A 583 12.13 14.02 7.05
N ARG A 584 13.35 14.54 6.86
CA ARG A 584 14.53 13.69 6.57
C ARG A 584 14.81 12.70 7.67
N PHE A 585 14.82 13.15 8.94
CA PHE A 585 15.08 12.28 10.08
C PHE A 585 14.10 11.11 10.15
N TYR A 586 12.80 11.37 9.97
CA TYR A 586 11.78 10.31 9.94
C TYR A 586 11.94 9.41 8.71
N PHE A 587 12.18 9.99 7.52
CA PHE A 587 12.41 9.23 6.29
C PHE A 587 13.60 8.27 6.41
N ASP A 588 14.78 8.74 6.86
CA ASP A 588 15.99 7.93 6.99
C ASP A 588 15.90 6.91 8.15
N ASN A 589 15.00 7.14 9.11
CA ASN A 589 14.70 6.17 10.17
C ASN A 589 13.68 5.12 9.76
N TYR A 590 12.73 5.48 8.91
CA TYR A 590 11.76 4.55 8.35
C TYR A 590 12.39 3.71 7.23
N PHE A 591 13.04 4.34 6.25
CA PHE A 591 13.68 3.68 5.12
C PHE A 591 15.16 3.40 5.37
N LYS A 592 15.53 2.13 5.59
CA LYS A 592 16.92 1.71 5.81
C LYS A 592 17.57 1.25 4.51
N ARG A 593 18.66 1.91 4.14
CA ARG A 593 19.46 1.53 2.98
C ARG A 593 20.51 0.49 3.35
N VAL A 594 20.53 -0.60 2.60
CA VAL A 594 21.59 -1.62 2.61
C VAL A 594 22.33 -1.54 1.29
N LEU A 595 23.64 -1.32 1.33
CA LEU A 595 24.47 -1.31 0.13
C LEU A 595 24.98 -2.72 -0.19
N HIS A 596 25.12 -2.99 -1.48
CA HIS A 596 25.70 -4.24 -1.96
C HIS A 596 27.15 -4.37 -1.53
N ARG A 597 27.52 -5.58 -1.08
CA ARG A 597 28.90 -5.93 -0.77
C ARG A 597 29.64 -6.22 -2.07
N PRO A 598 30.77 -5.55 -2.37
CA PRO A 598 31.54 -5.81 -3.57
C PRO A 598 31.82 -7.31 -3.77
N ALA A 599 31.58 -7.81 -4.97
CA ALA A 599 32.01 -9.12 -5.42
C ALA A 599 33.14 -9.01 -6.46
N GLY A 600 33.84 -10.12 -6.72
CA GLY A 600 34.97 -10.19 -7.66
C GLY A 600 36.33 -10.27 -6.99
N ASP A 601 37.37 -10.33 -7.82
CA ASP A 601 38.77 -10.33 -7.37
C ASP A 601 39.30 -8.89 -7.25
N PRO A 602 40.22 -8.62 -6.31
CA PRO A 602 40.91 -7.32 -6.27
C PRO A 602 41.49 -6.96 -7.63
N LEU A 603 41.19 -5.75 -8.11
CA LEU A 603 41.64 -5.31 -9.43
C LEU A 603 43.16 -5.38 -9.54
N GLN A 604 43.64 -6.05 -10.59
CA GLN A 604 45.03 -6.04 -11.02
C GLN A 604 45.11 -5.53 -12.47
N PRO A 605 45.00 -4.21 -12.69
CA PRO A 605 45.04 -3.65 -14.04
C PRO A 605 46.36 -3.95 -14.74
N THR A 606 46.30 -4.32 -16.01
CA THR A 606 47.48 -4.40 -16.88
C THR A 606 47.96 -3.01 -17.27
N SER A 607 49.18 -2.87 -17.80
CA SER A 607 49.66 -1.59 -18.34
C SER A 607 48.78 -1.07 -19.50
N GLU A 608 48.07 -1.95 -20.20
CA GLU A 608 47.08 -1.53 -21.19
C GLU A 608 45.81 -0.97 -20.54
N ASP A 609 45.32 -1.62 -19.47
CA ASP A 609 44.19 -1.13 -18.67
C ASP A 609 44.46 0.26 -18.11
N GLU A 610 45.65 0.48 -17.53
CA GLU A 610 46.07 1.78 -17.01
C GLU A 610 46.12 2.84 -18.11
N ARG A 611 46.68 2.48 -19.28
CA ARG A 611 46.77 3.37 -20.43
C ARG A 611 45.39 3.78 -20.93
N ARG A 612 44.47 2.83 -21.14
CA ARG A 612 43.10 3.13 -21.59
C ARG A 612 42.25 3.77 -20.49
N GLY A 613 42.53 3.46 -19.23
CA GLY A 613 41.91 4.01 -18.03
C GLY A 613 40.75 3.16 -17.48
N TYR A 614 40.60 1.90 -17.90
CA TYR A 614 39.53 1.01 -17.47
C TYR A 614 39.84 -0.46 -17.75
N VAL A 615 39.20 -1.34 -16.98
CA VAL A 615 39.21 -2.80 -17.18
C VAL A 615 37.92 -3.24 -17.87
N VAL A 616 38.03 -4.18 -18.79
CA VAL A 616 36.89 -4.78 -19.51
C VAL A 616 36.79 -6.26 -19.14
N PHE A 617 35.57 -6.72 -18.85
CA PHE A 617 35.34 -8.10 -18.43
C PHE A 617 33.99 -8.64 -18.90
N GLN A 618 33.81 -9.94 -18.76
CA GLN A 618 32.62 -10.66 -19.20
C GLN A 618 32.08 -11.50 -18.05
N ARG A 619 30.92 -11.12 -17.55
CA ARG A 619 30.17 -11.91 -16.57
C ARG A 619 28.97 -12.55 -17.25
N ASP A 620 28.68 -13.80 -16.87
CA ASP A 620 27.51 -14.51 -17.35
C ASP A 620 26.24 -13.71 -17.08
N TRP A 621 25.30 -13.74 -18.02
CA TRP A 621 24.17 -12.84 -17.96
C TRP A 621 23.06 -13.20 -16.98
N MET A 622 23.13 -14.41 -16.41
CA MET A 622 22.34 -14.82 -15.26
C MET A 622 22.84 -14.20 -13.96
N GLN A 623 24.06 -13.65 -13.93
CA GLN A 623 24.63 -13.01 -12.74
C GLN A 623 24.55 -11.50 -12.86
N ASP A 624 24.14 -10.85 -11.78
CA ASP A 624 24.12 -9.40 -11.69
C ASP A 624 25.53 -8.81 -11.61
N VAL A 625 25.67 -7.56 -12.06
CA VAL A 625 26.90 -6.76 -11.90
C VAL A 625 26.51 -5.47 -11.22
N TYR A 626 26.85 -5.34 -9.94
CA TYR A 626 26.59 -4.16 -9.14
C TYR A 626 27.62 -3.05 -9.41
N TYR A 627 27.29 -1.83 -9.00
CA TYR A 627 28.09 -0.62 -9.26
C TYR A 627 29.51 -0.67 -8.69
N ASN A 628 29.75 -1.50 -7.68
CA ASN A 628 31.04 -1.68 -6.99
C ASN A 628 31.63 -3.08 -7.17
N ASP A 629 31.06 -3.90 -8.06
CA ASP A 629 31.66 -5.20 -8.38
C ASP A 629 32.91 -5.04 -9.24
N THR A 630 33.84 -5.96 -9.04
CA THR A 630 35.06 -6.12 -9.82
C THR A 630 35.01 -7.43 -10.61
N PRO A 631 35.80 -7.57 -11.69
CA PRO A 631 35.90 -8.84 -12.41
C PRO A 631 36.57 -9.93 -11.58
N LEU A 632 36.21 -11.18 -11.83
CA LEU A 632 37.07 -12.32 -11.53
C LEU A 632 38.20 -12.40 -12.56
N ALA A 633 39.35 -12.97 -12.19
CA ALA A 633 40.48 -13.12 -13.10
C ALA A 633 40.12 -13.90 -14.39
N SER A 634 39.18 -14.85 -14.30
CA SER A 634 38.67 -15.64 -15.43
C SER A 634 37.76 -14.86 -16.39
N GLU A 635 37.27 -13.69 -15.99
CA GLU A 635 36.33 -12.87 -16.78
C GLU A 635 37.05 -11.87 -17.71
N ILE A 636 38.38 -11.77 -17.63
CA ILE A 636 39.19 -10.78 -18.35
C ILE A 636 39.87 -11.41 -19.58
N GLY A 637 39.94 -10.67 -20.69
CA GLY A 637 40.85 -10.96 -21.81
C GLY A 637 40.35 -11.96 -22.88
N GLY A 638 39.10 -12.42 -22.81
CA GLY A 638 38.48 -13.30 -23.81
C GLY A 638 37.57 -12.57 -24.82
N PRO A 639 37.14 -13.23 -25.92
CA PRO A 639 36.09 -12.74 -26.81
C PRO A 639 34.70 -12.94 -26.17
N LEU A 640 33.75 -12.05 -26.47
CA LEU A 640 32.34 -12.23 -26.10
C LEU A 640 31.79 -13.42 -26.89
N ARG A 641 31.29 -14.44 -26.21
CA ARG A 641 30.78 -15.66 -26.84
C ARG A 641 29.29 -15.82 -26.61
N GLY A 642 28.57 -16.21 -27.67
CA GLY A 642 27.17 -16.60 -27.61
C GLY A 642 26.81 -17.55 -28.73
N GLU A 643 25.68 -18.23 -28.57
CA GLU A 643 25.18 -19.16 -29.58
C GLU A 643 23.66 -19.16 -29.67
N ALA A 644 23.15 -19.24 -30.90
CA ALA A 644 21.72 -19.20 -31.16
C ALA A 644 21.36 -20.06 -32.38
N PHE A 645 20.14 -20.56 -32.45
CA PHE A 645 19.50 -20.99 -33.67
C PHE A 645 19.00 -19.76 -34.45
N ALA A 646 18.79 -19.92 -35.76
CA ALA A 646 18.22 -18.87 -36.58
C ALA A 646 16.83 -18.45 -36.03
N GLY A 647 16.60 -17.14 -35.89
CA GLY A 647 15.37 -16.57 -35.32
C GLY A 647 15.33 -16.46 -33.79
N GLU A 648 16.33 -16.95 -33.04
CA GLU A 648 16.45 -16.70 -31.60
C GLU A 648 17.02 -15.31 -31.30
N LEU A 649 16.72 -14.82 -30.09
CA LEU A 649 17.36 -13.65 -29.49
C LEU A 649 18.38 -14.16 -28.48
N GLU A 650 19.63 -13.71 -28.54
CA GLU A 650 20.68 -14.18 -27.62
C GLU A 650 21.37 -12.99 -26.94
N PRO A 651 21.48 -12.98 -25.60
CA PRO A 651 22.11 -11.91 -24.87
C PRO A 651 23.63 -12.10 -24.81
N LEU A 652 24.37 -11.01 -25.01
CA LEU A 652 25.79 -10.90 -24.70
C LEU A 652 25.97 -9.71 -23.77
N THR A 653 26.89 -9.79 -22.81
CA THR A 653 27.15 -8.63 -21.94
C THR A 653 28.62 -8.35 -21.73
N VAL A 654 28.95 -7.07 -21.61
CA VAL A 654 30.29 -6.59 -21.28
C VAL A 654 30.23 -5.70 -20.06
N GLY A 655 31.12 -5.96 -19.10
CA GLY A 655 31.37 -5.13 -17.94
C GLY A 655 32.56 -4.20 -18.17
N VAL A 656 32.48 -2.98 -17.66
CA VAL A 656 33.56 -1.99 -17.73
C VAL A 656 33.75 -1.37 -16.36
N VAL A 657 34.96 -1.46 -15.81
CA VAL A 657 35.36 -0.86 -14.52
C VAL A 657 36.28 0.33 -14.78
N PRO A 658 35.83 1.58 -14.56
CA PRO A 658 36.65 2.77 -14.71
C PRO A 658 37.76 2.87 -13.66
N LEU A 659 39.01 3.02 -14.09
CA LEU A 659 40.16 3.32 -13.21
C LEU A 659 40.37 4.83 -13.00
N ARG A 660 39.64 5.64 -13.76
CA ARG A 660 39.54 7.11 -13.67
C ARG A 660 38.22 7.54 -14.28
N ASN A 661 37.81 8.79 -14.07
CA ASN A 661 36.62 9.33 -14.73
C ASN A 661 36.79 9.36 -16.27
N LEU A 662 35.97 8.59 -16.98
CA LEU A 662 36.01 8.45 -18.44
C LEU A 662 35.11 9.46 -19.18
N GLY A 663 34.34 10.27 -18.46
CA GLY A 663 33.25 11.07 -19.02
C GLY A 663 32.17 10.19 -19.62
N ARG A 664 31.56 10.64 -20.71
CA ARG A 664 30.55 9.87 -21.43
C ARG A 664 31.20 8.77 -22.27
N VAL A 665 30.78 7.53 -22.10
CA VAL A 665 31.30 6.37 -22.84
C VAL A 665 30.23 5.82 -23.75
N ALA A 666 30.55 5.59 -25.02
CA ALA A 666 29.67 4.94 -26.00
C ALA A 666 30.16 3.54 -26.38
N VAL A 667 29.25 2.58 -26.43
CA VAL A 667 29.53 1.19 -26.83
C VAL A 667 28.76 0.87 -28.12
N THR A 668 29.42 0.33 -29.14
CA THR A 668 28.78 0.07 -30.44
C THR A 668 29.19 -1.29 -30.98
N ALA A 669 28.22 -2.12 -31.37
CA ALA A 669 28.48 -3.38 -32.05
C ALA A 669 28.79 -3.15 -33.54
N GLY A 670 29.77 -3.87 -34.07
CA GLY A 670 29.99 -3.99 -35.52
C GLY A 670 29.20 -5.15 -36.14
N ASP A 671 29.29 -5.27 -37.46
CA ASP A 671 28.80 -6.45 -38.17
C ASP A 671 29.51 -7.72 -37.66
N LEU A 672 28.76 -8.81 -37.50
CA LEU A 672 29.35 -10.13 -37.30
C LEU A 672 29.43 -10.82 -38.65
N ARG A 673 30.64 -11.21 -39.06
CA ARG A 673 30.92 -11.81 -40.37
C ARG A 673 31.34 -13.26 -40.18
N GLY A 674 30.67 -14.15 -40.87
CA GLY A 674 30.99 -15.58 -40.88
C GLY A 674 31.17 -16.08 -42.32
N PRO A 675 31.69 -17.31 -42.50
CA PRO A 675 31.84 -17.92 -43.83
C PRO A 675 30.54 -17.99 -44.64
N ALA A 676 29.39 -17.99 -43.96
CA ALA A 676 28.08 -18.18 -44.55
C ALA A 676 27.25 -16.88 -44.68
N GLY A 677 27.75 -15.72 -44.24
CA GLY A 677 27.06 -14.45 -44.40
C GLY A 677 27.42 -13.36 -43.37
N VAL A 678 26.50 -12.42 -43.17
CA VAL A 678 26.65 -11.29 -42.23
C VAL A 678 25.42 -11.17 -41.35
N ILE A 679 25.63 -11.08 -40.04
CA ILE A 679 24.63 -10.56 -39.10
C ILE A 679 24.93 -9.06 -38.95
N PRO A 680 24.08 -8.17 -39.49
CA PRO A 680 24.38 -6.75 -39.54
C PRO A 680 24.35 -6.15 -38.13
N ALA A 681 25.14 -5.11 -37.89
CA ALA A 681 25.14 -4.38 -36.61
C ALA A 681 23.73 -3.92 -36.18
N SER A 682 22.83 -3.62 -37.13
CA SER A 682 21.44 -3.25 -36.86
C SER A 682 20.58 -4.37 -36.26
N ALA A 683 21.05 -5.62 -36.28
CA ALA A 683 20.43 -6.76 -35.62
C ALA A 683 20.88 -6.91 -34.15
N ILE A 684 21.78 -6.04 -33.68
CA ILE A 684 22.32 -6.08 -32.31
C ILE A 684 21.88 -4.82 -31.59
N ASP A 685 20.90 -4.98 -30.70
CA ASP A 685 20.51 -3.88 -29.80
C ASP A 685 21.58 -3.73 -28.72
N VAL A 686 22.00 -2.51 -28.42
CA VAL A 686 22.94 -2.21 -27.33
C VAL A 686 22.28 -1.26 -26.34
N GLY A 687 22.15 -1.70 -25.09
CA GLY A 687 21.68 -0.90 -23.97
C GLY A 687 22.68 -0.93 -22.81
N PHE A 688 22.53 -0.03 -21.84
CA PHE A 688 23.25 -0.11 -20.58
C PHE A 688 22.31 -0.50 -19.44
N VAL A 689 22.83 -1.22 -18.46
CA VAL A 689 22.08 -1.61 -17.26
C VAL A 689 22.14 -0.47 -16.25
N SER A 690 20.98 0.10 -15.93
CA SER A 690 20.88 1.16 -14.91
C SER A 690 20.73 0.59 -13.50
N TYR A 691 21.34 1.30 -12.55
CA TYR A 691 21.18 1.06 -11.12
C TYR A 691 20.01 1.86 -10.55
N ARG A 692 19.10 1.15 -9.86
CA ARG A 692 17.88 1.73 -9.30
C ARG A 692 17.71 1.31 -7.85
N ILE A 693 17.15 2.19 -7.03
CA ILE A 693 16.65 1.80 -5.72
C ILE A 693 15.62 0.67 -5.87
N SER A 694 15.65 -0.29 -4.96
CA SER A 694 14.77 -1.45 -4.95
C SER A 694 14.56 -1.94 -3.53
N ARG A 695 13.35 -2.39 -3.20
CA ARG A 695 13.03 -2.90 -1.87
C ARG A 695 13.62 -4.30 -1.68
N VAL A 696 14.07 -4.58 -0.47
CA VAL A 696 14.68 -5.86 -0.06
C VAL A 696 13.75 -6.62 0.87
N THR A 697 13.04 -5.92 1.76
CA THR A 697 12.04 -6.52 2.64
C THR A 697 10.64 -6.45 2.03
N MET A 698 9.78 -7.40 2.37
CA MET A 698 8.39 -7.44 1.90
C MET A 698 7.55 -6.24 2.36
N GLU A 699 7.75 -5.75 3.59
CA GLU A 699 7.08 -4.53 4.09
C GLU A 699 7.67 -3.26 3.45
N GLY A 700 8.91 -3.36 2.97
CA GLY A 700 9.52 -2.43 2.05
C GLY A 700 10.20 -1.20 2.65
N SER A 701 10.34 -1.14 3.98
CA SER A 701 11.21 -0.20 4.68
C SER A 701 12.70 -0.38 4.40
N VAL A 702 13.16 -1.57 4.00
CA VAL A 702 14.58 -1.80 3.71
C VAL A 702 14.78 -1.84 2.20
N TYR A 703 15.76 -1.08 1.70
CA TYR A 703 16.03 -0.96 0.26
C TYR A 703 17.53 -1.00 -0.04
N THR A 704 17.85 -1.28 -1.30
CA THR A 704 19.22 -1.30 -1.84
C THR A 704 19.27 -0.58 -3.19
N ILE A 705 20.46 -0.49 -3.78
CA ILE A 705 20.68 -0.06 -5.15
C ILE A 705 21.15 -1.28 -5.93
N ARG A 706 20.37 -1.71 -6.93
CA ARG A 706 20.67 -2.90 -7.74
C ARG A 706 20.55 -2.64 -9.24
N PRO A 707 21.24 -3.41 -10.09
CA PRO A 707 20.97 -3.41 -11.53
C PRO A 707 19.52 -3.83 -11.78
N ARG A 708 18.77 -3.06 -12.58
CA ARG A 708 17.33 -3.31 -12.76
C ARG A 708 16.85 -3.24 -14.21
N LEU A 709 17.14 -2.14 -14.90
CA LEU A 709 16.56 -1.83 -16.21
C LEU A 709 17.65 -1.72 -17.29
N ILE A 710 17.38 -2.28 -18.47
CA ILE A 710 18.23 -2.13 -19.65
C ILE A 710 17.76 -0.90 -20.41
N MET A 711 18.48 0.21 -20.24
CA MET A 711 18.15 1.49 -20.85
C MET A 711 18.45 1.45 -22.36
N PRO A 712 17.59 2.01 -23.22
CA PRO A 712 17.68 1.90 -24.68
C PRO A 712 18.67 2.91 -25.25
N THR A 713 19.84 3.04 -24.63
CA THR A 713 20.92 3.88 -25.09
C THR A 713 22.24 3.17 -24.90
N ASN A 714 23.13 3.39 -25.84
CA ASN A 714 24.44 2.77 -25.89
C ASN A 714 25.53 3.66 -25.26
N ALA A 715 25.15 4.74 -24.59
CA ALA A 715 26.09 5.66 -23.96
C ALA A 715 25.66 6.13 -22.57
N VAL A 716 26.61 6.15 -21.63
CA VAL A 716 26.38 6.54 -20.24
C VAL A 716 27.64 7.19 -19.66
N ASP A 717 27.47 8.03 -18.63
CA ASP A 717 28.60 8.58 -17.88
C ASP A 717 29.22 7.52 -16.97
N MET A 718 30.56 7.48 -16.98
CA MET A 718 31.36 6.48 -16.26
C MET A 718 32.36 7.19 -15.33
N PRO A 719 31.92 7.58 -14.12
CA PRO A 719 32.82 8.09 -13.10
C PRO A 719 33.76 6.98 -12.62
N GLN A 720 34.85 7.38 -11.96
CA GLN A 720 35.79 6.42 -11.35
C GLN A 720 35.05 5.49 -10.37
N ASP A 721 35.46 4.22 -10.32
CA ASP A 721 34.99 3.22 -9.35
C ASP A 721 33.50 2.82 -9.46
N VAL A 722 32.80 3.28 -10.49
CA VAL A 722 31.42 2.83 -10.80
C VAL A 722 31.45 1.91 -12.00
N THR A 723 31.41 0.60 -11.71
CA THR A 723 31.30 -0.46 -12.72
C THR A 723 30.01 -0.28 -13.51
N ARG A 724 30.08 -0.44 -14.83
CA ARG A 724 28.89 -0.46 -15.70
C ARG A 724 28.82 -1.76 -16.47
N ARG A 725 27.59 -2.16 -16.78
CA ARG A 725 27.31 -3.28 -17.67
C ARG A 725 26.55 -2.80 -18.89
N PHE A 726 27.01 -3.21 -20.07
CA PHE A 726 26.28 -3.07 -21.32
C PHE A 726 25.68 -4.41 -21.70
N TRP A 727 24.41 -4.36 -22.08
CA TRP A 727 23.61 -5.51 -22.51
C TRP A 727 23.41 -5.44 -24.01
N LEU A 728 23.78 -6.51 -24.70
CA LEU A 728 23.58 -6.66 -26.13
C LEU A 728 22.56 -7.76 -26.36
N THR A 729 21.58 -7.51 -27.23
CA THR A 729 20.63 -8.54 -27.67
C THR A 729 20.82 -8.78 -29.16
N VAL A 730 21.40 -9.94 -29.50
CA VAL A 730 21.60 -10.36 -30.89
C VAL A 730 20.30 -10.97 -31.42
N LYS A 731 19.61 -10.26 -32.31
CA LYS A 731 18.43 -10.76 -33.02
C LYS A 731 18.89 -11.58 -34.21
N THR A 732 19.12 -12.88 -33.99
CA THR A 732 19.65 -13.76 -35.04
C THR A 732 18.65 -13.82 -36.20
N PRO A 733 19.01 -13.38 -37.42
CA PRO A 733 18.09 -13.37 -38.54
C PRO A 733 17.49 -14.76 -38.80
N ALA A 734 16.21 -14.84 -39.19
CA ALA A 734 15.54 -16.11 -39.45
C ALA A 734 16.16 -16.92 -40.60
N GLY A 735 16.86 -16.25 -41.52
CA GLY A 735 17.64 -16.86 -42.60
C GLY A 735 19.14 -16.85 -42.35
N ALA A 736 19.60 -16.69 -41.10
CA ALA A 736 21.02 -16.79 -40.77
C ALA A 736 21.49 -18.22 -41.02
N GLU A 737 22.56 -18.35 -41.81
CA GLU A 737 23.14 -19.66 -42.11
C GLU A 737 23.98 -20.17 -40.92
N PRO A 738 24.04 -21.50 -40.70
CA PRO A 738 24.81 -22.05 -39.60
C PRO A 738 26.32 -21.79 -39.76
N GLY A 739 26.99 -21.43 -38.68
CA GLY A 739 28.43 -21.15 -38.69
C GLY A 739 28.88 -20.22 -37.57
N VAL A 740 30.19 -19.98 -37.51
CA VAL A 740 30.79 -19.01 -36.57
C VAL A 740 30.91 -17.66 -37.26
N TYR A 741 30.38 -16.63 -36.62
CA TYR A 741 30.43 -15.24 -37.03
C TYR A 741 31.34 -14.47 -36.07
N GLN A 742 32.21 -13.63 -36.61
CA GLN A 742 33.17 -12.85 -35.85
C GLN A 742 33.00 -11.35 -36.11
N GLY A 743 33.18 -10.54 -35.07
CA GLY A 743 33.12 -9.10 -35.16
C GLY A 743 33.76 -8.44 -33.94
N VAL A 744 33.47 -7.16 -33.74
CA VAL A 744 34.00 -6.39 -32.61
C VAL A 744 32.92 -5.52 -31.97
N LEU A 745 33.06 -5.35 -30.65
CA LEU A 745 32.34 -4.36 -29.86
C LEU A 745 33.31 -3.22 -29.53
N ALA A 746 33.04 -2.02 -30.04
CA ALA A 746 33.90 -0.87 -29.80
C ALA A 746 33.44 -0.07 -28.57
N ILE A 747 34.37 0.24 -27.66
CA ILE A 747 34.19 1.06 -26.47
C ILE A 747 34.91 2.39 -26.68
N ARG A 748 34.17 3.49 -26.67
CA ARG A 748 34.67 4.84 -26.97
C ARG A 748 34.36 5.79 -25.81
N PRO A 749 35.31 5.94 -24.85
CA PRO A 749 35.18 6.94 -23.80
C PRO A 749 35.48 8.35 -24.32
N GLN A 750 34.83 9.36 -23.75
CA GLN A 750 35.18 10.77 -23.99
C GLN A 750 36.59 11.09 -23.46
N ARG A 751 36.98 10.47 -22.35
CA ARG A 751 38.30 10.59 -21.71
C ARG A 751 38.88 9.19 -21.51
N GLY A 752 40.03 8.91 -22.12
CA GLY A 752 40.68 7.59 -22.06
C GLY A 752 40.95 7.00 -23.44
N GLY A 753 41.47 5.78 -23.48
CA GLY A 753 41.75 5.07 -24.72
C GLY A 753 40.54 4.29 -25.22
N ALA A 754 40.29 4.28 -26.53
CA ALA A 754 39.31 3.36 -27.11
C ALA A 754 39.79 1.91 -27.00
N ALA A 755 38.84 0.97 -26.93
CA ALA A 755 39.12 -0.47 -26.96
C ALA A 755 38.12 -1.18 -27.87
N GLU A 756 38.55 -2.32 -28.41
CA GLU A 756 37.70 -3.23 -29.16
C GLU A 756 37.69 -4.58 -28.45
N VAL A 757 36.50 -5.11 -28.19
CA VAL A 757 36.30 -6.43 -27.60
C VAL A 757 35.89 -7.38 -28.74
N PRO A 758 36.66 -8.44 -29.02
CA PRO A 758 36.27 -9.40 -30.04
C PRO A 758 34.95 -10.09 -29.69
N VAL A 759 34.11 -10.36 -30.69
CA VAL A 759 32.85 -11.09 -30.56
C VAL A 759 32.94 -12.35 -31.42
N GLU A 760 32.58 -13.50 -30.85
CA GLU A 760 32.47 -14.79 -31.52
C GLU A 760 31.06 -15.35 -31.28
N PHE A 761 30.25 -15.40 -32.32
CA PHE A 761 28.84 -15.78 -32.24
C PHE A 761 28.55 -16.98 -33.14
N ARG A 762 28.06 -18.08 -32.56
CA ARG A 762 27.74 -19.30 -33.30
C ARG A 762 26.26 -19.37 -33.66
N VAL A 763 25.95 -19.42 -34.94
CA VAL A 763 24.61 -19.81 -35.43
C VAL A 763 24.58 -21.33 -35.58
N ARG A 764 23.71 -22.00 -34.82
CA ARG A 764 23.52 -23.46 -34.84
C ARG A 764 22.66 -23.88 -36.03
N ALA A 765 22.82 -25.14 -36.47
CA ALA A 765 22.02 -25.67 -37.57
C ALA A 765 20.56 -25.87 -37.19
N GLY A 766 19.65 -25.32 -38.01
CA GLY A 766 18.20 -25.48 -37.89
C GLY A 766 17.49 -24.31 -37.19
N THR A 767 16.21 -24.52 -36.89
CA THR A 767 15.31 -23.56 -36.23
C THR A 767 14.57 -24.22 -35.09
N LEU A 768 14.19 -23.45 -34.09
CA LEU A 768 13.41 -23.95 -32.96
C LEU A 768 11.90 -23.88 -33.20
N ASP A 769 11.20 -24.90 -32.72
CA ASP A 769 9.75 -24.93 -32.64
C ASP A 769 9.23 -23.76 -31.76
N PRO A 770 8.03 -23.23 -32.03
CA PRO A 770 7.39 -22.28 -31.14
C PRO A 770 6.93 -22.97 -29.84
N VAL A 771 6.76 -22.18 -28.78
CA VAL A 771 6.13 -22.67 -27.53
C VAL A 771 4.73 -23.19 -27.84
N ASP A 772 4.42 -24.41 -27.41
CA ASP A 772 3.21 -25.15 -27.77
C ASP A 772 2.17 -25.26 -26.64
N VAL A 773 2.37 -24.50 -25.56
CA VAL A 773 1.44 -24.33 -24.43
C VAL A 773 1.18 -22.83 -24.21
N PRO A 774 -0.01 -22.38 -23.79
CA PRO A 774 -0.20 -21.00 -23.35
C PRO A 774 0.69 -20.65 -22.14
N ALA A 775 1.62 -19.71 -22.32
CA ALA A 775 2.58 -19.28 -21.30
C ALA A 775 2.85 -17.77 -21.38
N GLY A 776 2.81 -17.08 -20.24
CA GLY A 776 3.13 -15.65 -20.19
C GLY A 776 2.86 -14.98 -18.84
N PRO A 777 2.62 -13.66 -18.82
CA PRO A 777 2.33 -12.93 -17.59
C PRO A 777 0.83 -12.69 -17.38
N TRP A 778 0.46 -12.36 -16.15
CA TRP A 778 -0.78 -11.64 -15.87
C TRP A 778 -0.64 -10.18 -16.31
N GLY A 779 -1.61 -9.67 -17.06
CA GLY A 779 -1.59 -8.37 -17.72
C GLY A 779 -1.13 -8.45 -19.17
N HIS A 780 -1.45 -7.40 -19.96
CA HIS A 780 -1.13 -7.31 -21.39
C HIS A 780 -0.75 -5.90 -21.85
N SER A 781 -0.75 -4.91 -20.95
CA SER A 781 -0.52 -3.50 -21.28
C SER A 781 0.21 -2.79 -20.15
N ILE A 782 0.95 -1.74 -20.50
CA ILE A 782 1.52 -0.74 -19.59
C ILE A 782 0.71 0.54 -19.79
N SER A 783 -0.36 0.68 -19.01
CA SER A 783 -1.27 1.82 -19.13
C SER A 783 -0.77 3.00 -18.31
N ILE A 784 -1.04 4.20 -18.79
CA ILE A 784 -0.77 5.43 -18.05
C ILE A 784 -2.01 5.79 -17.21
N PRO A 785 -1.85 6.15 -15.91
CA PRO A 785 -2.98 6.39 -15.02
C PRO A 785 -3.56 7.81 -15.19
N TRP A 786 -4.04 8.13 -16.40
CA TRP A 786 -4.76 9.36 -16.73
C TRP A 786 -6.24 9.09 -17.04
N TYR A 787 -7.04 10.15 -17.12
CA TYR A 787 -8.44 10.11 -17.50
C TYR A 787 -8.66 9.37 -18.82
N GLY A 788 -9.41 8.26 -18.79
CA GLY A 788 -9.57 7.36 -19.93
C GLY A 788 -10.39 7.92 -21.09
N GLU A 789 -11.21 8.95 -20.84
CA GLU A 789 -11.94 9.68 -21.87
C GLU A 789 -11.07 10.69 -22.64
N ASP A 790 -9.84 10.97 -22.17
CA ASP A 790 -8.88 11.79 -22.89
C ASP A 790 -8.38 11.07 -24.15
N PRO A 791 -8.59 11.62 -25.37
CA PRO A 791 -8.21 10.94 -26.60
C PRO A 791 -6.71 10.63 -26.72
N ALA A 792 -5.85 11.49 -26.16
CA ALA A 792 -4.40 11.29 -26.21
C ALA A 792 -3.97 10.13 -25.30
N ALA A 793 -4.54 10.04 -24.10
CA ALA A 793 -4.30 8.94 -23.18
C ALA A 793 -4.89 7.62 -23.69
N ALA A 794 -6.09 7.64 -24.26
CA ALA A 794 -6.70 6.46 -24.88
C ALA A 794 -5.84 5.92 -26.03
N ALA A 795 -5.39 6.82 -26.93
CA ALA A 795 -4.49 6.45 -28.03
C ALA A 795 -3.12 5.95 -27.53
N TRP A 796 -2.58 6.55 -26.47
CA TRP A 796 -1.36 6.09 -25.81
C TRP A 796 -1.51 4.67 -25.27
N ASN A 797 -2.54 4.42 -24.45
CA ASN A 797 -2.81 3.12 -23.85
C ASN A 797 -3.07 2.04 -24.90
N GLN A 798 -3.77 2.36 -25.98
CA GLN A 798 -3.96 1.45 -27.11
C GLN A 798 -2.62 1.08 -27.78
N ARG A 799 -1.75 2.07 -28.03
CA ARG A 799 -0.40 1.81 -28.57
C ARG A 799 0.44 0.98 -27.60
N MET A 800 0.39 1.26 -26.30
CA MET A 800 1.14 0.52 -25.29
C MET A 800 0.67 -0.94 -25.17
N ALA A 801 -0.63 -1.21 -25.30
CA ALA A 801 -1.15 -2.58 -25.37
C ALA A 801 -0.60 -3.31 -26.61
N GLN A 802 -0.59 -2.67 -27.79
CA GLN A 802 0.00 -3.25 -28.99
C GLN A 802 1.50 -3.50 -28.84
N HIS A 803 2.27 -2.54 -28.32
CA HIS A 803 3.71 -2.70 -28.08
C HIS A 803 3.98 -3.84 -27.10
N SER A 804 3.22 -3.91 -26.00
CA SER A 804 3.35 -4.95 -24.98
C SER A 804 3.09 -6.34 -25.56
N LEU A 805 1.98 -6.53 -26.27
CA LEU A 805 1.63 -7.81 -26.88
C LEU A 805 2.63 -8.23 -27.97
N ARG A 806 3.14 -7.29 -28.78
CA ARG A 806 4.23 -7.58 -29.74
C ARG A 806 5.51 -8.03 -29.04
N LYS A 807 5.89 -7.35 -27.95
CA LYS A 807 7.09 -7.69 -27.18
C LYS A 807 6.97 -9.06 -26.53
N MET A 808 5.83 -9.36 -25.92
CA MET A 808 5.52 -10.68 -25.37
C MET A 808 5.67 -11.78 -26.42
N ARG A 809 5.09 -11.60 -27.62
CA ARG A 809 5.26 -12.58 -28.71
C ARG A 809 6.69 -12.69 -29.21
N GLN A 810 7.38 -11.57 -29.36
CA GLN A 810 8.81 -11.56 -29.74
C GLN A 810 9.63 -12.41 -28.75
N TYR A 811 9.25 -12.42 -27.48
CA TYR A 811 9.94 -13.14 -26.40
C TYR A 811 9.41 -14.56 -26.21
N GLY A 812 8.49 -15.02 -27.06
CA GLY A 812 7.95 -16.38 -27.04
C GLY A 812 6.72 -16.60 -26.17
N CYS A 813 6.23 -15.58 -25.44
CA CYS A 813 5.01 -15.72 -24.62
C CYS A 813 3.80 -15.97 -25.51
N THR A 814 3.01 -17.00 -25.20
CA THR A 814 1.83 -17.47 -25.94
C THR A 814 0.52 -17.26 -25.16
N ALA A 815 0.59 -16.70 -23.95
CA ALA A 815 -0.57 -16.28 -23.17
C ALA A 815 -0.37 -14.89 -22.56
N CYS A 816 -1.46 -14.22 -22.22
CA CYS A 816 -1.48 -13.03 -21.38
C CYS A 816 -2.80 -12.99 -20.58
N SER A 817 -2.97 -11.98 -19.73
CA SER A 817 -4.20 -11.83 -18.96
C SER A 817 -4.82 -10.42 -18.98
N GLY A 818 -6.00 -10.29 -18.36
CA GLY A 818 -6.74 -9.02 -18.25
C GLY A 818 -7.70 -8.74 -19.41
N ILE A 819 -7.88 -9.70 -20.32
CA ILE A 819 -8.85 -9.68 -21.41
C ILE A 819 -9.54 -11.05 -21.51
N PRO A 820 -10.77 -11.13 -22.06
CA PRO A 820 -11.63 -10.02 -22.48
C PRO A 820 -12.18 -9.20 -21.30
N THR A 821 -12.71 -8.00 -21.58
CA THR A 821 -13.50 -7.20 -20.61
C THR A 821 -14.87 -6.90 -21.22
N ILE A 822 -15.92 -7.50 -20.66
CA ILE A 822 -17.30 -7.43 -21.14
C ILE A 822 -18.14 -6.73 -20.07
N ALA A 823 -18.92 -5.70 -20.42
CA ALA A 823 -19.80 -5.06 -19.45
C ALA A 823 -21.21 -5.69 -19.49
N TYR A 824 -21.67 -6.22 -18.36
CA TYR A 824 -23.05 -6.66 -18.14
C TYR A 824 -23.88 -5.52 -17.56
N ARG A 825 -25.05 -5.26 -18.15
CA ARG A 825 -25.95 -4.14 -17.78
C ARG A 825 -27.35 -4.61 -17.36
N GLY A 826 -27.47 -5.82 -16.82
CA GLY A 826 -28.75 -6.41 -16.45
C GLY A 826 -29.38 -7.24 -17.57
N PHE A 827 -30.67 -7.53 -17.44
CA PHE A 827 -31.48 -8.25 -18.44
C PHE A 827 -32.53 -7.33 -19.06
N GLN A 828 -32.75 -7.50 -20.36
CA GLN A 828 -33.87 -6.89 -21.09
C GLN A 828 -34.54 -7.97 -21.93
N ASN A 829 -35.88 -8.07 -21.82
CA ASN A 829 -36.68 -9.06 -22.55
C ASN A 829 -36.17 -10.51 -22.40
N GLY A 830 -35.70 -10.87 -21.20
CA GLY A 830 -35.19 -12.22 -20.89
C GLY A 830 -33.78 -12.53 -21.43
N GLN A 831 -33.07 -11.54 -21.98
CA GLN A 831 -31.68 -11.69 -22.46
C GLN A 831 -30.72 -10.76 -21.69
N PRO A 832 -29.47 -11.17 -21.43
CA PRO A 832 -28.49 -10.28 -20.82
C PRO A 832 -28.08 -9.17 -21.78
N VAL A 833 -27.93 -7.95 -21.28
CA VAL A 833 -27.38 -6.83 -22.04
C VAL A 833 -25.87 -6.81 -21.85
N LEU A 834 -25.13 -7.17 -22.91
CA LEU A 834 -23.67 -7.33 -22.91
C LEU A 834 -23.02 -6.35 -23.89
N ASP A 835 -21.94 -5.72 -23.47
CA ASP A 835 -21.13 -4.81 -24.28
C ASP A 835 -19.73 -5.41 -24.51
N PHE A 836 -19.47 -5.79 -25.77
CA PHE A 836 -18.22 -6.39 -26.23
C PHE A 836 -17.22 -5.38 -26.80
N GLY A 837 -17.55 -4.08 -26.84
CA GLY A 837 -16.72 -3.07 -27.50
C GLY A 837 -15.29 -2.95 -26.94
N ARG A 838 -15.09 -3.30 -25.66
CA ARG A 838 -13.78 -3.36 -25.00
C ARG A 838 -13.11 -4.74 -25.06
N ALA A 839 -13.81 -5.76 -25.54
CA ALA A 839 -13.31 -7.13 -25.63
C ALA A 839 -12.78 -7.46 -27.04
N ASP A 840 -13.54 -7.12 -28.10
CA ASP A 840 -13.28 -7.63 -29.44
C ASP A 840 -11.92 -7.22 -30.01
N ALA A 841 -11.56 -5.93 -29.93
CA ALA A 841 -10.31 -5.44 -30.50
C ALA A 841 -9.06 -6.05 -29.84
N PRO A 842 -8.93 -6.11 -28.49
CA PRO A 842 -7.84 -6.86 -27.86
C PRO A 842 -7.84 -8.35 -28.18
N MET A 843 -9.00 -9.01 -28.24
CA MET A 843 -9.11 -10.43 -28.56
C MET A 843 -8.67 -10.75 -30.00
N GLN A 844 -9.01 -9.88 -30.95
CA GLN A 844 -8.52 -9.98 -32.33
C GLN A 844 -7.00 -9.79 -32.38
N LEU A 845 -6.47 -8.82 -31.63
CA LEU A 845 -5.04 -8.53 -31.62
C LEU A 845 -4.20 -9.69 -31.10
N VAL A 846 -4.61 -10.33 -29.99
CA VAL A 846 -3.89 -11.52 -29.48
C VAL A 846 -3.97 -12.71 -30.43
N LYS A 847 -5.10 -12.87 -31.12
CA LYS A 847 -5.26 -13.88 -32.17
C LYS A 847 -4.31 -13.62 -33.35
N ASP A 848 -4.28 -12.40 -33.87
CA ASP A 848 -3.44 -12.01 -35.01
C ASP A 848 -1.95 -12.15 -34.71
N PHE A 849 -1.57 -11.92 -33.45
CA PHE A 849 -0.20 -12.10 -32.97
C PHE A 849 0.15 -13.55 -32.63
N GLY A 850 -0.82 -14.47 -32.70
CA GLY A 850 -0.61 -15.90 -32.52
C GLY A 850 -0.45 -16.33 -31.06
N PHE A 851 -1.14 -15.66 -30.12
CA PHE A 851 -1.34 -16.19 -28.78
C PHE A 851 -2.24 -17.44 -28.83
N LEU A 852 -2.03 -18.36 -27.89
CA LEU A 852 -2.74 -19.65 -27.81
C LEU A 852 -3.96 -19.60 -26.91
N ALA A 853 -3.94 -18.77 -25.86
CA ALA A 853 -5.09 -18.52 -24.99
C ALA A 853 -4.92 -17.20 -24.22
N VAL A 854 -6.00 -16.73 -23.60
CA VAL A 854 -5.98 -15.67 -22.60
C VAL A 854 -6.62 -16.13 -21.29
N VAL A 855 -6.20 -15.52 -20.19
CA VAL A 855 -6.86 -15.70 -18.89
C VAL A 855 -7.44 -14.35 -18.48
N SER A 856 -8.75 -14.28 -18.23
CA SER A 856 -9.34 -13.01 -17.78
C SER A 856 -9.01 -12.74 -16.31
N TYR A 857 -8.94 -11.47 -15.93
CA TYR A 857 -8.98 -11.08 -14.53
C TYR A 857 -10.43 -10.77 -14.14
N GLY A 858 -10.85 -11.11 -12.92
CA GLY A 858 -12.22 -10.87 -12.46
C GLY A 858 -13.28 -11.42 -13.42
N ARG A 859 -13.17 -12.70 -13.83
CA ARG A 859 -14.10 -13.44 -14.70
C ARG A 859 -14.43 -12.81 -16.06
N GLY A 860 -13.69 -11.79 -16.51
CA GLY A 860 -13.87 -11.14 -17.81
C GLY A 860 -15.18 -10.36 -17.97
N VAL A 861 -16.04 -10.31 -16.94
CA VAL A 861 -17.36 -9.67 -16.97
C VAL A 861 -17.53 -8.74 -15.77
N SER A 862 -17.82 -7.46 -16.04
CA SER A 862 -18.14 -6.45 -15.02
C SER A 862 -19.65 -6.23 -14.91
N GLY A 863 -20.12 -5.69 -13.77
CA GLY A 863 -21.54 -5.36 -13.54
C GLY A 863 -22.27 -6.22 -12.49
N PHE A 864 -21.63 -7.27 -11.97
CA PHE A 864 -22.07 -8.05 -10.80
C PHE A 864 -20.84 -8.67 -10.11
N ASN A 865 -20.93 -9.09 -8.85
CA ASN A 865 -19.83 -9.83 -8.19
C ASN A 865 -19.76 -11.26 -8.71
N ALA A 866 -18.59 -11.71 -9.16
CA ALA A 866 -18.43 -13.12 -9.52
C ALA A 866 -17.15 -13.78 -9.01
N TYR A 867 -16.55 -13.21 -7.97
CA TYR A 867 -15.73 -14.02 -7.05
C TYR A 867 -16.61 -14.74 -6.01
N TYR A 868 -17.79 -14.19 -5.73
CA TYR A 868 -18.81 -14.79 -4.89
C TYR A 868 -20.17 -14.75 -5.59
N GLN A 869 -21.14 -15.53 -5.10
CA GLN A 869 -22.48 -15.51 -5.65
C GLN A 869 -23.16 -14.14 -5.39
N ASP A 870 -23.51 -13.43 -6.46
CA ASP A 870 -24.29 -12.18 -6.41
C ASP A 870 -25.79 -12.48 -6.53
N THR A 871 -26.38 -12.90 -5.41
CA THR A 871 -27.80 -13.26 -5.35
C THR A 871 -28.72 -12.05 -5.63
N GLY A 872 -28.23 -10.83 -5.42
CA GLY A 872 -28.93 -9.59 -5.77
C GLY A 872 -29.07 -9.42 -7.27
N ALA A 873 -27.97 -9.51 -8.02
CA ALA A 873 -27.97 -9.47 -9.47
C ALA A 873 -28.79 -10.63 -10.08
N MET A 874 -28.65 -11.85 -9.53
CA MET A 874 -29.45 -13.01 -9.93
C MET A 874 -30.96 -12.75 -9.78
N THR A 875 -31.39 -12.25 -8.62
CA THR A 875 -32.80 -11.99 -8.34
C THR A 875 -33.34 -10.87 -9.22
N ALA A 876 -32.56 -9.80 -9.42
CA ALA A 876 -32.92 -8.70 -10.31
C ALA A 876 -33.07 -9.14 -11.78
N ALA A 877 -32.31 -10.17 -12.19
CA ALA A 877 -32.44 -10.81 -13.49
C ALA A 877 -33.60 -11.83 -13.58
N GLY A 878 -34.33 -12.08 -12.49
CA GLY A 878 -35.49 -12.98 -12.45
C GLY A 878 -35.17 -14.46 -12.19
N PHE A 879 -33.94 -14.79 -11.75
CA PHE A 879 -33.51 -16.17 -11.48
C PHE A 879 -33.60 -16.52 -9.99
N LYS A 880 -33.79 -17.81 -9.70
CA LYS A 880 -33.80 -18.37 -8.32
C LYS A 880 -32.63 -19.32 -8.05
N ASP A 881 -32.01 -19.85 -9.12
CA ASP A 881 -30.84 -20.72 -9.06
C ASP A 881 -29.67 -19.99 -9.70
N TYR A 882 -28.55 -19.92 -8.99
CA TYR A 882 -27.39 -19.14 -9.43
C TYR A 882 -26.69 -19.76 -10.64
N ALA A 883 -26.71 -21.09 -10.78
CA ALA A 883 -26.14 -21.76 -11.95
C ALA A 883 -26.95 -21.44 -13.21
N GLU A 884 -28.28 -21.37 -13.13
CA GLU A 884 -29.11 -20.93 -14.26
C GLU A 884 -28.85 -19.47 -14.65
N PHE A 885 -28.63 -18.58 -13.67
CA PHE A 885 -28.22 -17.20 -13.95
C PHE A 885 -26.86 -17.13 -14.64
N VAL A 886 -25.86 -17.84 -14.11
CA VAL A 886 -24.52 -17.94 -14.72
C VAL A 886 -24.62 -18.47 -16.16
N LYS A 887 -25.41 -19.53 -16.36
CA LYS A 887 -25.65 -20.11 -17.69
C LYS A 887 -26.26 -19.10 -18.65
N ALA A 888 -27.26 -18.34 -18.20
CA ALA A 888 -27.93 -17.32 -19.00
C ALA A 888 -27.01 -16.16 -19.39
N VAL A 889 -26.03 -15.79 -18.55
CA VAL A 889 -25.06 -14.73 -18.84
C VAL A 889 -23.93 -15.22 -19.76
N TYR A 890 -23.36 -16.39 -19.49
CA TYR A 890 -22.15 -16.84 -20.18
C TYR A 890 -22.42 -17.61 -21.48
N THR A 891 -23.64 -18.14 -21.69
CA THR A 891 -23.98 -18.79 -22.97
C THR A 891 -23.90 -17.79 -24.14
N PRO A 892 -24.51 -16.59 -24.07
CA PRO A 892 -24.34 -15.59 -25.14
C PRO A 892 -22.90 -15.09 -25.29
N ILE A 893 -22.12 -15.03 -24.21
CA ILE A 893 -20.70 -14.68 -24.28
C ILE A 893 -19.92 -15.72 -25.09
N GLN A 894 -20.14 -17.01 -24.82
CA GLN A 894 -19.47 -18.07 -25.57
C GLN A 894 -19.93 -18.09 -27.04
N GLN A 895 -21.22 -17.89 -27.31
CA GLN A 895 -21.73 -17.77 -28.69
C GLN A 895 -21.08 -16.61 -29.45
N HIS A 896 -20.90 -15.45 -28.80
CA HIS A 896 -20.17 -14.32 -29.40
C HIS A 896 -18.71 -14.67 -29.65
N ALA A 897 -18.04 -15.29 -28.67
CA ALA A 897 -16.66 -15.75 -28.82
C ALA A 897 -16.49 -16.71 -30.01
N ASP A 898 -17.43 -17.65 -30.20
CA ASP A 898 -17.43 -18.58 -31.33
C ASP A 898 -17.65 -17.85 -32.66
N GLN A 899 -18.59 -16.88 -32.71
CA GLN A 899 -18.87 -16.07 -33.90
C GLN A 899 -17.69 -15.19 -34.33
N GLN A 900 -16.99 -14.60 -33.37
CA GLN A 900 -15.77 -13.82 -33.59
C GLN A 900 -14.52 -14.69 -33.72
N ALA A 901 -14.66 -16.00 -33.54
CA ALA A 901 -13.56 -16.97 -33.52
C ALA A 901 -12.43 -16.52 -32.57
N TRP A 902 -12.77 -16.13 -31.35
CA TRP A 902 -11.81 -15.83 -30.29
C TRP A 902 -10.93 -17.05 -30.00
N ILE A 903 -9.68 -16.79 -29.61
CA ILE A 903 -8.83 -17.84 -29.01
C ILE A 903 -9.39 -18.25 -27.63
N PRO A 904 -9.05 -19.46 -27.12
CA PRO A 904 -9.55 -19.93 -25.82
C PRO A 904 -9.40 -18.90 -24.69
N VAL A 905 -10.47 -18.77 -23.88
CA VAL A 905 -10.54 -17.88 -22.72
C VAL A 905 -10.74 -18.71 -21.45
N TYR A 906 -9.86 -18.51 -20.47
CA TYR A 906 -10.04 -19.03 -19.11
C TYR A 906 -10.56 -17.91 -18.21
N TYR A 907 -11.75 -18.08 -17.65
CA TYR A 907 -12.41 -17.09 -16.80
C TYR A 907 -12.03 -17.28 -15.33
N ASN A 908 -11.27 -16.33 -14.77
CA ASN A 908 -10.76 -16.43 -13.39
C ASN A 908 -11.81 -16.06 -12.35
N LEU A 909 -12.19 -17.02 -11.50
CA LEU A 909 -13.23 -16.93 -10.48
C LEU A 909 -12.72 -16.67 -9.06
N GLY A 910 -11.40 -16.56 -8.85
CA GLY A 910 -10.84 -16.31 -7.53
C GLY A 910 -9.38 -15.87 -7.56
N ASP A 911 -8.96 -15.21 -6.49
CA ASP A 911 -7.60 -14.69 -6.30
C ASP A 911 -7.08 -15.13 -4.92
N GLU A 912 -6.33 -16.23 -4.90
CA GLU A 912 -5.74 -16.89 -3.72
C GLU A 912 -6.61 -16.87 -2.44
N PRO A 913 -7.88 -17.31 -2.50
CA PRO A 913 -8.79 -17.15 -1.38
C PRO A 913 -8.41 -18.06 -0.21
N ILE A 914 -8.57 -17.56 1.02
CA ILE A 914 -8.31 -18.27 2.28
C ILE A 914 -9.52 -18.14 3.23
N GLY A 915 -9.60 -19.01 4.25
CA GLY A 915 -10.64 -18.94 5.27
C GLY A 915 -12.06 -18.96 4.71
N ASP A 916 -12.90 -18.01 5.15
CA ASP A 916 -14.29 -17.89 4.67
C ASP A 916 -14.39 -17.57 3.18
N ASP A 917 -13.44 -16.83 2.62
CA ASP A 917 -13.45 -16.50 1.20
C ASP A 917 -13.18 -17.74 0.35
N LEU A 918 -12.32 -18.66 0.81
CA LEU A 918 -12.11 -19.94 0.14
C LEU A 918 -13.39 -20.77 0.06
N ARG A 919 -14.15 -20.81 1.16
CA ARG A 919 -15.45 -21.48 1.20
C ARG A 919 -16.44 -20.85 0.20
N ARG A 920 -16.57 -19.53 0.21
CA ARG A 920 -17.47 -18.78 -0.68
C ARG A 920 -17.07 -18.89 -2.15
N SER A 921 -15.77 -18.88 -2.45
CA SER A 921 -15.26 -19.09 -3.80
C SER A 921 -15.54 -20.52 -4.28
N ALA A 922 -15.45 -21.53 -3.41
CA ALA A 922 -15.83 -22.91 -3.77
C ALA A 922 -17.34 -23.03 -4.06
N GLU A 923 -18.20 -22.41 -3.25
CA GLU A 923 -19.65 -22.35 -3.49
C GLU A 923 -20.00 -21.63 -4.82
N ASN A 924 -19.25 -20.58 -5.15
CA ASN A 924 -19.37 -19.90 -6.43
C ASN A 924 -18.93 -20.82 -7.58
N ALA A 925 -17.73 -21.41 -7.50
CA ALA A 925 -17.20 -22.31 -8.53
C ALA A 925 -18.11 -23.53 -8.78
N GLU A 926 -18.79 -24.05 -7.75
CA GLU A 926 -19.77 -25.12 -7.87
C GLU A 926 -20.95 -24.74 -8.78
N ALA A 927 -21.48 -23.51 -8.65
CA ALA A 927 -22.55 -23.03 -9.52
C ALA A 927 -22.09 -22.87 -10.98
N TYR A 928 -20.85 -22.40 -11.18
CA TYR A 928 -20.25 -22.30 -12.52
C TYR A 928 -20.03 -23.67 -13.15
N ARG A 929 -19.51 -24.64 -12.40
CA ARG A 929 -19.35 -26.03 -12.85
C ARG A 929 -20.68 -26.69 -13.16
N LYS A 930 -21.72 -26.45 -12.35
CA LYS A 930 -23.08 -26.95 -12.61
C LYS A 930 -23.65 -26.35 -13.91
N ALA A 931 -23.41 -25.06 -14.16
CA ALA A 931 -23.84 -24.39 -15.39
C ALA A 931 -23.11 -24.93 -16.63
N PHE A 932 -21.80 -25.19 -16.50
CA PHE A 932 -20.92 -25.64 -17.56
C PHE A 932 -20.00 -26.77 -17.05
N PRO A 933 -20.42 -28.05 -17.13
CA PRO A 933 -19.64 -29.17 -16.62
C PRO A 933 -18.27 -29.31 -17.29
N GLU A 934 -18.22 -29.29 -18.63
CA GLU A 934 -16.98 -29.54 -19.40
C GLU A 934 -16.36 -28.26 -20.01
N GLY A 935 -17.12 -27.17 -20.08
CA GLY A 935 -16.78 -26.00 -20.91
C GLY A 935 -16.84 -26.30 -22.43
N PRO A 936 -16.43 -25.34 -23.28
CA PRO A 936 -16.29 -23.92 -22.97
C PRO A 936 -17.65 -23.28 -22.63
N PRO A 937 -17.68 -22.14 -21.92
CA PRO A 937 -16.55 -21.38 -21.36
C PRO A 937 -15.77 -22.16 -20.29
N PHE A 938 -14.46 -21.91 -20.20
CA PHE A 938 -13.59 -22.55 -19.21
C PHE A 938 -13.42 -21.65 -17.99
N PHE A 939 -13.52 -22.21 -16.79
CA PHE A 939 -13.32 -21.48 -15.54
C PHE A 939 -12.05 -21.92 -14.82
N THR A 940 -11.37 -20.95 -14.23
CA THR A 940 -10.13 -21.11 -13.46
C THR A 940 -10.18 -20.26 -12.20
N ALA A 941 -9.22 -20.44 -11.28
CA ALA A 941 -9.01 -19.56 -10.13
C ALA A 941 -7.56 -19.69 -9.66
N ALA A 942 -6.95 -18.59 -9.27
CA ALA A 942 -5.67 -18.62 -8.56
C ALA A 942 -5.87 -19.24 -7.17
N SER A 943 -5.10 -20.27 -6.84
CA SER A 943 -5.15 -20.99 -5.55
C SER A 943 -3.81 -21.68 -5.29
N SER A 944 -3.72 -22.52 -4.26
CA SER A 944 -2.57 -23.40 -3.99
C SER A 944 -3.06 -24.72 -3.41
N PHE A 945 -2.49 -25.85 -3.84
CA PHE A 945 -2.78 -27.16 -3.25
C PHE A 945 -1.61 -28.13 -3.47
N SER A 946 -1.15 -28.80 -2.42
CA SER A 946 -0.04 -29.76 -2.45
C SER A 946 -0.37 -30.98 -1.60
N GLY A 947 0.25 -32.12 -1.91
CA GLY A 947 -0.05 -33.40 -1.29
C GLY A 947 -1.36 -34.02 -1.78
N SER A 948 -1.93 -34.89 -0.96
CA SER A 948 -3.02 -35.80 -1.35
C SER A 948 -4.25 -35.77 -0.43
N ASP A 949 -4.41 -34.73 0.40
CA ASP A 949 -5.54 -34.63 1.31
C ASP A 949 -6.82 -34.21 0.57
N ARG A 950 -7.77 -35.16 0.45
CA ARG A 950 -9.07 -34.94 -0.21
C ARG A 950 -10.00 -34.03 0.60
N ASN A 951 -9.72 -33.80 1.88
CA ASN A 951 -10.50 -32.94 2.75
C ASN A 951 -9.97 -31.50 2.78
N ASP A 952 -8.85 -31.22 2.12
CA ASP A 952 -8.29 -29.88 2.05
C ASP A 952 -9.30 -28.92 1.37
N PRO A 953 -9.66 -27.80 2.01
CA PRO A 953 -10.55 -26.80 1.42
C PRO A 953 -10.07 -26.25 0.06
N HIS A 954 -8.76 -26.15 -0.17
CA HIS A 954 -8.20 -25.75 -1.47
C HIS A 954 -8.41 -26.83 -2.53
N PHE A 955 -8.37 -28.12 -2.17
CA PHE A 955 -8.73 -29.19 -3.09
C PHE A 955 -10.22 -29.14 -3.46
N ARG A 956 -11.10 -28.83 -2.49
CA ARG A 956 -12.54 -28.63 -2.77
C ARG A 956 -12.76 -27.57 -3.84
N LEU A 957 -12.13 -26.40 -3.72
CA LEU A 957 -12.21 -25.36 -4.76
C LEU A 957 -11.64 -25.87 -6.08
N SER A 958 -10.45 -26.48 -6.05
CA SER A 958 -9.70 -26.84 -7.26
C SER A 958 -10.44 -27.83 -8.15
N LYS A 959 -11.06 -28.87 -7.58
CA LYS A 959 -11.83 -29.86 -8.37
C LYS A 959 -13.13 -29.33 -8.97
N LEU A 960 -13.56 -28.13 -8.58
CA LEU A 960 -14.76 -27.48 -9.14
C LEU A 960 -14.41 -26.64 -10.38
N LEU A 961 -13.14 -26.38 -10.67
CA LEU A 961 -12.68 -25.58 -11.80
C LEU A 961 -12.25 -26.48 -12.97
N GLN A 962 -12.56 -26.14 -14.22
CA GLN A 962 -12.06 -26.91 -15.36
C GLN A 962 -10.54 -26.96 -15.36
N VAL A 963 -9.90 -25.83 -15.04
CA VAL A 963 -8.46 -25.73 -14.87
C VAL A 963 -8.13 -24.99 -13.57
N ALA A 964 -7.57 -25.66 -12.57
CA ALA A 964 -7.11 -25.01 -11.34
C ALA A 964 -5.73 -24.35 -11.53
N ASN A 965 -5.59 -23.05 -11.26
CA ASN A 965 -4.36 -22.32 -11.51
C ASN A 965 -3.57 -22.15 -10.20
N TRP A 966 -2.53 -22.96 -10.00
CA TRP A 966 -1.90 -23.14 -8.70
C TRP A 966 -0.56 -22.45 -8.54
N ASN A 967 -0.42 -21.72 -7.43
CA ASN A 967 0.88 -21.28 -6.95
C ASN A 967 1.58 -22.46 -6.27
N GLY A 968 1.18 -22.96 -5.10
CA GLY A 968 1.74 -24.19 -4.50
C GLY A 968 1.22 -25.48 -5.18
N HIS A 969 2.10 -26.39 -5.58
CA HIS A 969 1.76 -27.68 -6.22
C HIS A 969 2.90 -28.71 -6.17
N ASP A 970 2.57 -30.00 -6.27
CA ASP A 970 3.50 -31.12 -6.42
C ASP A 970 2.92 -32.22 -7.33
N GLU A 971 3.66 -33.33 -7.52
CA GLU A 971 3.22 -34.42 -8.41
C GLU A 971 2.00 -35.18 -7.86
N ASP A 972 1.82 -35.24 -6.53
CA ASP A 972 0.70 -35.94 -5.89
C ASP A 972 -0.60 -35.15 -6.04
N SER A 973 -0.54 -33.83 -5.86
CA SER A 973 -1.70 -32.96 -5.97
C SER A 973 -2.25 -32.91 -7.40
N VAL A 974 -1.36 -32.91 -8.40
CA VAL A 974 -1.76 -32.98 -9.81
C VAL A 974 -2.45 -34.31 -10.13
N ARG A 975 -1.88 -35.45 -9.68
CA ARG A 975 -2.52 -36.77 -9.87
C ARG A 975 -3.92 -36.80 -9.26
N LEU A 976 -4.04 -36.31 -8.02
CA LEU A 976 -5.31 -36.30 -7.31
C LEU A 976 -6.37 -35.41 -8.01
N LEU A 977 -5.96 -34.29 -8.61
CA LEU A 977 -6.88 -33.43 -9.35
C LEU A 977 -7.36 -34.08 -10.66
N HIS A 978 -6.45 -34.73 -11.41
CA HIS A 978 -6.83 -35.48 -12.60
C HIS A 978 -7.78 -36.63 -12.28
N GLU A 979 -7.56 -37.36 -11.17
CA GLU A 979 -8.50 -38.38 -10.68
C GLU A 979 -9.91 -37.81 -10.39
N ALA A 980 -9.98 -36.53 -10.03
CA ALA A 980 -11.24 -35.82 -9.79
C ALA A 980 -11.85 -35.23 -11.08
N GLY A 981 -11.24 -35.45 -12.25
CA GLY A 981 -11.75 -35.00 -13.55
C GLY A 981 -11.53 -33.52 -13.85
N SER A 982 -10.53 -32.89 -13.22
CA SER A 982 -10.17 -31.49 -13.48
C SER A 982 -8.69 -31.37 -13.86
N ASP A 983 -8.37 -30.37 -14.65
CA ASP A 983 -7.00 -30.09 -15.09
C ASP A 983 -6.35 -28.99 -14.24
N TRP A 984 -5.06 -28.75 -14.44
CA TRP A 984 -4.30 -27.75 -13.70
C TRP A 984 -3.46 -26.82 -14.60
N ALA A 985 -3.08 -25.69 -14.02
CA ALA A 985 -2.20 -24.69 -14.58
C ALA A 985 -1.24 -24.17 -13.49
N PHE A 986 -0.12 -23.58 -13.90
CA PHE A 986 0.88 -23.05 -12.98
C PHE A 986 0.83 -21.52 -12.91
N TYR A 987 0.42 -21.03 -11.73
CA TYR A 987 0.43 -19.62 -11.36
C TYR A 987 1.70 -19.22 -10.59
N ASN A 988 2.17 -17.99 -10.80
CA ASN A 988 3.23 -17.32 -10.02
C ASN A 988 4.63 -17.94 -10.19
N GLY A 989 5.66 -17.38 -9.55
CA GLY A 989 7.05 -17.86 -9.56
C GLY A 989 7.69 -17.93 -10.95
N GLY A 990 7.92 -16.80 -11.60
CA GLY A 990 8.55 -16.70 -12.93
C GLY A 990 10.06 -16.50 -12.87
N ASN A 991 10.81 -17.35 -13.56
CA ASN A 991 12.26 -17.26 -13.80
C ASN A 991 12.63 -18.18 -14.98
N ARG A 992 13.91 -18.19 -15.41
CA ARG A 992 14.41 -19.06 -16.49
C ARG A 992 14.01 -20.53 -16.29
N TRP A 993 14.13 -21.05 -15.07
CA TRP A 993 13.82 -22.45 -14.72
C TRP A 993 12.36 -22.81 -14.94
N THR A 994 11.47 -22.01 -14.36
CA THR A 994 10.01 -22.24 -14.34
C THR A 994 9.32 -21.99 -15.67
N PHE A 995 9.99 -21.31 -16.61
CA PHE A 995 9.56 -21.17 -18.01
C PHE A 995 10.32 -22.07 -18.99
N GLY A 996 11.36 -22.77 -18.54
CA GLY A 996 12.18 -23.70 -19.34
C GLY A 996 11.92 -25.16 -18.99
N ASP A 997 12.97 -25.86 -18.55
CA ASP A 997 12.94 -27.30 -18.23
C ASP A 997 11.81 -27.70 -17.27
N TYR A 998 11.54 -26.91 -16.23
CA TYR A 998 10.45 -27.18 -15.30
C TYR A 998 9.10 -27.15 -16.01
N MET A 999 8.90 -26.13 -16.86
CA MET A 999 7.69 -26.00 -17.68
C MET A 999 7.56 -27.20 -18.63
N TYR A 1000 8.66 -27.62 -19.24
CA TYR A 1000 8.68 -28.80 -20.11
C TYR A 1000 8.21 -30.05 -19.36
N LYS A 1001 8.68 -30.29 -18.13
CA LYS A 1001 8.17 -31.37 -17.29
C LYS A 1001 6.67 -31.23 -17.02
N ALA A 1002 6.25 -30.06 -16.55
CA ALA A 1002 4.87 -29.79 -16.19
C ALA A 1002 3.91 -30.03 -17.36
N VAL A 1003 4.26 -29.59 -18.57
CA VAL A 1003 3.45 -29.79 -19.77
C VAL A 1003 3.51 -31.25 -20.24
N LYS A 1004 4.71 -31.81 -20.42
CA LYS A 1004 4.87 -33.09 -21.15
C LYS A 1004 4.66 -34.33 -20.30
N GLN A 1005 4.82 -34.25 -18.98
CA GLN A 1005 4.62 -35.37 -18.06
C GLN A 1005 3.38 -35.23 -17.18
N PHE A 1006 2.91 -34.00 -16.99
CA PHE A 1006 1.81 -33.68 -16.05
C PHE A 1006 0.67 -32.89 -16.68
N ASP A 1007 0.64 -32.74 -18.01
CA ASP A 1007 -0.48 -32.17 -18.77
C ASP A 1007 -0.96 -30.78 -18.30
N MET A 1008 -0.03 -29.94 -17.87
CA MET A 1008 -0.32 -28.55 -17.49
C MET A 1008 -0.91 -27.77 -18.67
N LYS A 1009 -2.07 -27.12 -18.45
CA LYS A 1009 -2.84 -26.45 -19.52
C LYS A 1009 -2.37 -25.04 -19.85
N PHE A 1010 -1.92 -24.28 -18.87
CA PHE A 1010 -1.29 -22.98 -19.10
C PHE A 1010 -0.35 -22.59 -17.95
N ARG A 1011 0.46 -21.56 -18.20
CA ARG A 1011 1.46 -21.02 -17.27
C ARG A 1011 1.35 -19.50 -17.21
N LEU A 1012 1.09 -18.92 -16.03
CA LEU A 1012 1.09 -17.47 -15.85
C LEU A 1012 1.95 -16.99 -14.67
N SER A 1013 2.92 -16.12 -14.92
CA SER A 1013 3.59 -15.34 -13.86
C SER A 1013 2.72 -14.16 -13.44
N TRP A 1014 2.72 -13.79 -12.16
CA TRP A 1014 1.71 -12.90 -11.56
C TRP A 1014 1.69 -11.44 -12.08
N HIS A 1015 2.68 -11.02 -12.87
CA HIS A 1015 2.74 -9.66 -13.38
C HIS A 1015 3.39 -9.55 -14.76
N TRP A 1016 2.87 -8.60 -15.55
CA TRP A 1016 3.53 -7.99 -16.69
C TRP A 1016 4.10 -6.63 -16.26
N ASN A 1017 3.24 -5.78 -15.71
CA ASN A 1017 3.56 -4.46 -15.22
C ASN A 1017 2.58 -4.12 -14.08
N VAL A 1018 3.10 -4.11 -12.86
CA VAL A 1018 2.41 -3.67 -11.64
C VAL A 1018 3.26 -2.55 -11.04
N VAL A 1019 3.06 -1.36 -11.59
CA VAL A 1019 3.62 -0.11 -11.06
C VAL A 1019 2.60 0.45 -10.09
N ALA A 1020 2.99 0.62 -8.83
CA ALA A 1020 2.10 1.16 -7.83
C ALA A 1020 2.06 2.69 -7.95
N GLY A 1021 3.18 3.39 -7.89
CA GLY A 1021 3.22 4.84 -8.00
C GLY A 1021 3.89 5.33 -9.27
N ASP A 1022 5.06 5.92 -9.09
CA ASP A 1022 5.98 6.37 -10.11
C ASP A 1022 6.82 5.18 -10.60
N PRO A 1023 6.83 4.87 -11.91
CA PRO A 1023 7.47 3.67 -12.46
C PRO A 1023 8.99 3.60 -12.27
N TYR A 1024 9.62 4.66 -11.77
CA TYR A 1024 11.07 4.75 -11.56
C TYR A 1024 11.45 5.17 -10.13
N TYR A 1025 10.52 5.08 -9.17
CA TYR A 1025 10.78 5.39 -7.77
C TYR A 1025 10.10 4.40 -6.81
N ALA A 1026 10.84 3.37 -6.39
CA ALA A 1026 10.33 2.26 -5.59
C ALA A 1026 9.85 2.62 -4.17
N LEU A 1027 10.01 3.85 -3.69
CA LEU A 1027 9.71 4.23 -2.30
C LEU A 1027 8.51 5.19 -2.16
N ASP A 1028 7.65 5.31 -3.17
CA ASP A 1028 6.42 6.12 -3.08
C ASP A 1028 5.16 5.34 -2.68
N CYS A 1029 5.05 4.07 -3.04
CA CYS A 1029 3.93 3.20 -2.64
C CYS A 1029 4.36 2.02 -1.75
N ARG A 1030 3.39 1.24 -1.24
CA ARG A 1030 3.62 0.14 -0.28
C ARG A 1030 4.66 -0.87 -0.75
N GLU A 1031 4.64 -1.19 -2.04
CA GLU A 1031 5.42 -2.28 -2.66
C GLU A 1031 6.42 -1.74 -3.67
N ASP A 1032 7.36 -2.60 -4.09
CA ASP A 1032 8.27 -2.28 -5.19
C ASP A 1032 7.52 -2.37 -6.53
N ASP A 1033 8.05 -1.75 -7.59
CA ASP A 1033 7.44 -1.84 -8.92
C ASP A 1033 7.78 -3.18 -9.60
N TYR A 1034 6.82 -4.11 -9.60
CA TYR A 1034 7.01 -5.41 -10.23
C TYR A 1034 6.66 -5.34 -11.72
N ALA A 1035 7.68 -5.08 -12.53
CA ALA A 1035 7.55 -4.86 -13.96
C ALA A 1035 8.57 -5.67 -14.77
N TRP A 1036 8.07 -6.49 -15.71
CA TRP A 1036 8.90 -7.11 -16.75
C TRP A 1036 9.38 -6.05 -17.76
N CYS A 1037 8.55 -5.05 -18.02
CA CYS A 1037 8.90 -3.85 -18.75
C CYS A 1037 8.29 -2.62 -18.08
N ASN A 1038 9.02 -1.51 -18.12
CA ASN A 1038 8.49 -0.15 -17.96
C ASN A 1038 8.35 0.53 -19.33
N SER A 1039 7.93 1.79 -19.35
CA SER A 1039 7.87 2.61 -20.57
C SER A 1039 8.67 3.90 -20.44
N SER A 1040 9.22 4.37 -21.54
CA SER A 1040 9.74 5.72 -21.69
C SER A 1040 8.60 6.72 -21.95
N PRO A 1041 8.84 8.04 -21.83
CA PRO A 1041 7.85 9.07 -22.16
C PRO A 1041 7.28 9.01 -23.58
N ASP A 1042 8.01 8.43 -24.54
CA ASP A 1042 7.60 8.26 -25.94
C ASP A 1042 7.07 6.86 -26.27
N GLY A 1043 7.09 5.92 -25.32
CA GLY A 1043 6.32 4.67 -25.38
C GLY A 1043 7.14 3.49 -25.84
N GLN A 1044 8.47 3.62 -25.79
CA GLN A 1044 9.40 2.52 -25.90
C GLN A 1044 9.34 1.67 -24.65
N LEU A 1045 9.31 0.34 -24.82
CA LEU A 1045 9.36 -0.60 -23.70
C LEU A 1045 10.80 -0.72 -23.17
N ILE A 1046 10.96 -0.54 -21.86
CA ILE A 1046 12.23 -0.64 -21.15
C ILE A 1046 12.24 -1.96 -20.38
N PRO A 1047 12.94 -3.00 -20.87
CA PRO A 1047 12.92 -4.31 -20.22
C PRO A 1047 13.74 -4.31 -18.93
N SER A 1048 13.30 -5.10 -17.97
CA SER A 1048 14.12 -5.47 -16.82
C SER A 1048 15.07 -6.61 -17.18
N ILE A 1049 16.18 -6.72 -16.46
CA ILE A 1049 17.11 -7.87 -16.58
C ILE A 1049 16.37 -9.18 -16.35
N HIS A 1050 15.48 -9.19 -15.36
CA HIS A 1050 14.65 -10.34 -15.03
C HIS A 1050 13.83 -10.83 -16.22
N PHE A 1051 13.26 -9.92 -17.02
CA PHE A 1051 12.48 -10.33 -18.19
C PHE A 1051 13.34 -10.95 -19.29
N GLU A 1052 14.57 -10.46 -19.52
CA GLU A 1052 15.53 -11.13 -20.42
C GLU A 1052 15.86 -12.55 -19.94
N GLN A 1053 16.03 -12.75 -18.64
CA GLN A 1053 16.30 -14.07 -18.07
C GLN A 1053 15.09 -15.01 -18.19
N VAL A 1054 13.86 -14.51 -18.02
CA VAL A 1054 12.64 -15.30 -18.21
C VAL A 1054 12.48 -15.72 -19.67
N ARG A 1055 12.76 -14.82 -20.63
CA ARG A 1055 12.72 -15.11 -22.08
C ARG A 1055 13.60 -16.31 -22.42
N GLU A 1056 14.82 -16.35 -21.89
CA GLU A 1056 15.77 -17.43 -22.10
C GLU A 1056 15.24 -18.80 -21.62
N GLY A 1057 14.35 -18.81 -20.62
CA GLY A 1057 13.64 -20.01 -20.20
C GLY A 1057 12.69 -20.52 -21.27
N LEU A 1058 11.95 -19.63 -21.93
CA LEU A 1058 11.08 -20.01 -23.05
C LEU A 1058 11.90 -20.60 -24.21
N ASP A 1059 13.09 -20.09 -24.46
CA ASP A 1059 14.00 -20.65 -25.46
C ASP A 1059 14.54 -22.04 -25.05
N ASP A 1060 14.86 -22.25 -23.77
CA ASP A 1060 15.20 -23.58 -23.22
C ASP A 1060 14.05 -24.59 -23.43
N TYR A 1061 12.80 -24.18 -23.19
CA TYR A 1061 11.62 -24.99 -23.47
C TYR A 1061 11.50 -25.35 -24.96
N ARG A 1062 11.68 -24.37 -25.85
CA ARG A 1062 11.62 -24.56 -27.31
C ARG A 1062 12.71 -25.52 -27.80
N ARG A 1063 13.91 -25.47 -27.21
CA ARG A 1063 15.00 -26.41 -27.49
C ARG A 1063 14.63 -27.84 -27.12
N LEU A 1064 14.09 -28.06 -25.92
CA LEU A 1064 13.61 -29.38 -25.50
C LEU A 1064 12.48 -29.91 -26.40
N LEU A 1065 11.52 -29.05 -26.75
CA LEU A 1065 10.42 -29.38 -27.65
C LEU A 1065 10.93 -29.83 -29.03
N THR A 1066 11.85 -29.05 -29.60
CA THR A 1066 12.46 -29.31 -30.90
C THR A 1066 13.25 -30.62 -30.89
N ALA A 1067 14.08 -30.84 -29.88
CA ALA A 1067 14.84 -32.07 -29.70
C ALA A 1067 13.91 -33.30 -29.60
N ALA A 1068 12.84 -33.21 -28.80
CA ALA A 1068 11.87 -34.29 -28.64
C ALA A 1068 11.07 -34.58 -29.91
N ARG A 1069 10.72 -33.57 -30.70
CA ARG A 1069 10.05 -33.77 -32.00
C ARG A 1069 10.99 -34.44 -32.99
N LEU A 1070 12.22 -33.94 -33.13
CA LEU A 1070 13.21 -34.48 -34.05
C LEU A 1070 13.63 -35.91 -33.69
N ALA A 1071 13.78 -36.22 -32.40
CA ALA A 1071 14.07 -37.57 -31.94
C ALA A 1071 12.96 -38.56 -32.36
N ARG A 1072 11.68 -38.16 -32.19
CA ARG A 1072 10.52 -38.94 -32.66
C ARG A 1072 10.53 -39.15 -34.18
N GLN A 1073 10.84 -38.10 -34.96
CA GLN A 1073 10.94 -38.19 -36.42
C GLN A 1073 12.10 -39.08 -36.89
N ARG A 1074 13.15 -39.21 -36.07
CA ARG A 1074 14.35 -40.02 -36.34
C ARG A 1074 14.43 -41.26 -35.45
N ALA A 1075 13.29 -41.76 -34.98
CA ALA A 1075 13.21 -42.87 -34.04
C ALA A 1075 14.07 -44.06 -34.48
N GLY A 1076 14.76 -44.70 -33.52
CA GLY A 1076 15.65 -45.83 -33.77
C GLY A 1076 17.06 -45.48 -34.26
N THR A 1077 17.37 -44.22 -34.53
CA THR A 1077 18.76 -43.79 -34.77
C THR A 1077 19.54 -43.66 -33.44
N PRO A 1078 20.89 -43.78 -33.45
CA PRO A 1078 21.69 -43.50 -32.26
C PRO A 1078 21.49 -42.08 -31.71
N ALA A 1079 21.37 -41.08 -32.59
CA ALA A 1079 21.12 -39.69 -32.20
C ALA A 1079 19.76 -39.52 -31.52
N ALA A 1080 18.70 -40.16 -32.02
CA ALA A 1080 17.37 -40.14 -31.38
C ALA A 1080 17.41 -40.77 -29.98
N ARG A 1081 18.02 -41.95 -29.83
CA ARG A 1081 18.16 -42.58 -28.51
C ARG A 1081 18.95 -41.72 -27.52
N ALA A 1082 20.02 -41.06 -27.97
CA ALA A 1082 20.82 -40.19 -27.13
C ALA A 1082 20.02 -38.95 -26.68
N ALA A 1083 19.27 -38.31 -27.59
CA ALA A 1083 18.43 -37.17 -27.27
C ALA A 1083 17.27 -37.54 -26.32
N GLU A 1084 16.60 -38.67 -26.57
CA GLU A 1084 15.54 -39.20 -25.69
C GLU A 1084 16.08 -39.48 -24.29
N ALA A 1085 17.24 -40.13 -24.19
CA ALA A 1085 17.88 -40.40 -22.90
C ALA A 1085 18.28 -39.11 -22.17
N LEU A 1086 18.84 -38.13 -22.87
CA LEU A 1086 19.23 -36.84 -22.30
C LEU A 1086 18.02 -36.10 -21.69
N ILE A 1087 16.90 -36.02 -22.43
CA ILE A 1087 15.66 -35.39 -21.95
C ILE A 1087 15.09 -36.18 -20.77
N ALA A 1088 15.00 -37.52 -20.89
CA ALA A 1088 14.44 -38.36 -19.83
C ALA A 1088 15.24 -38.26 -18.53
N GLN A 1089 16.57 -38.25 -18.61
CA GLN A 1089 17.45 -38.06 -17.44
C GLN A 1089 17.24 -36.70 -16.78
N ARG A 1090 17.17 -35.62 -17.57
CA ARG A 1090 16.91 -34.28 -17.02
C ARG A 1090 15.57 -34.23 -16.28
N MET A 1091 14.50 -34.73 -16.90
CA MET A 1091 13.16 -34.69 -16.28
C MET A 1091 13.03 -35.60 -15.05
N ALA A 1092 13.84 -36.64 -14.94
CA ALA A 1092 13.87 -37.53 -13.78
C ALA A 1092 14.66 -36.94 -12.60
N ALA A 1093 15.54 -35.95 -12.83
CA ALA A 1093 16.45 -35.41 -11.82
C ALA A 1093 15.80 -34.44 -10.82
N PHE A 1094 14.56 -34.03 -11.05
CA PHE A 1094 13.81 -33.12 -10.17
C PHE A 1094 12.32 -33.46 -10.12
N LYS A 1095 11.59 -32.85 -9.19
CA LYS A 1095 10.15 -33.02 -8.95
C LYS A 1095 9.41 -31.70 -9.10
N LEU A 1096 8.10 -31.75 -9.41
CA LEU A 1096 7.25 -30.56 -9.28
C LEU A 1096 7.32 -30.03 -7.84
N GLY A 1097 7.25 -28.71 -7.67
CA GLY A 1097 7.49 -28.02 -6.41
C GLY A 1097 8.94 -27.56 -6.20
N GLN A 1098 9.93 -28.16 -6.89
CA GLN A 1098 11.34 -27.75 -6.80
C GLN A 1098 11.66 -26.64 -7.83
N ARG A 1099 11.47 -25.38 -7.43
CA ARG A 1099 11.53 -24.19 -8.32
C ARG A 1099 12.87 -23.44 -8.32
N ASP A 1100 13.84 -23.94 -7.59
CA ASP A 1100 15.17 -23.36 -7.48
C ASP A 1100 16.16 -24.27 -8.23
N HIS A 1101 16.57 -23.84 -9.42
CA HIS A 1101 17.51 -24.57 -10.27
C HIS A 1101 18.89 -24.70 -9.61
N ASP A 1102 19.44 -23.60 -9.10
CA ASP A 1102 20.82 -23.54 -8.66
C ASP A 1102 21.03 -24.39 -7.40
N ARG A 1103 19.98 -24.53 -6.58
CA ARG A 1103 19.96 -25.51 -5.48
C ARG A 1103 20.02 -26.97 -5.94
N LEU A 1104 19.54 -27.28 -7.14
CA LEU A 1104 19.49 -28.64 -7.68
C LEU A 1104 20.73 -29.01 -8.49
N PHE A 1105 21.22 -28.09 -9.33
CA PHE A 1105 22.24 -28.38 -10.34
C PHE A 1105 23.46 -27.45 -10.29
N GLY A 1106 23.38 -26.34 -9.54
CA GLY A 1106 24.38 -25.29 -9.54
C GLY A 1106 24.30 -24.35 -10.76
N PRO A 1107 24.94 -23.17 -10.70
CA PRO A 1107 24.81 -22.14 -11.74
C PRO A 1107 25.45 -22.51 -13.09
N ASP A 1108 26.51 -23.32 -13.11
CA ASP A 1108 27.20 -23.70 -14.35
C ASP A 1108 26.37 -24.64 -15.25
N ASP A 1109 25.37 -25.31 -14.68
CA ASP A 1109 24.53 -26.26 -15.42
C ASP A 1109 23.67 -25.57 -16.50
N TRP A 1110 23.32 -24.30 -16.31
CA TRP A 1110 22.53 -23.51 -17.27
C TRP A 1110 23.09 -23.57 -18.69
N ASN A 1111 24.38 -23.29 -18.83
CA ASN A 1111 25.05 -23.25 -20.12
C ASN A 1111 25.43 -24.66 -20.58
N ALA A 1112 25.85 -25.52 -19.65
CA ALA A 1112 26.25 -26.89 -19.96
C ALA A 1112 25.10 -27.74 -20.51
N PHE A 1113 23.91 -27.66 -19.90
CA PHE A 1113 22.75 -28.44 -20.34
C PHE A 1113 22.17 -27.89 -21.66
N ARG A 1114 22.06 -26.55 -21.78
CA ARG A 1114 21.62 -25.91 -23.03
C ARG A 1114 22.51 -26.32 -24.21
N GLY A 1115 23.84 -26.32 -24.04
CA GLY A 1115 24.79 -26.73 -25.06
C GLY A 1115 24.58 -28.18 -25.50
N LYS A 1116 24.41 -29.11 -24.55
CA LYS A 1116 24.12 -30.53 -24.83
C LYS A 1116 22.84 -30.72 -25.64
N ILE A 1117 21.78 -29.98 -25.31
CA ILE A 1117 20.53 -30.02 -26.08
C ILE A 1117 20.72 -29.44 -27.49
N GLY A 1118 21.46 -28.33 -27.62
CA GLY A 1118 21.82 -27.76 -28.91
C GLY A 1118 22.57 -28.75 -29.81
N ASP A 1119 23.58 -29.44 -29.26
CA ASP A 1119 24.34 -30.47 -29.98
C ASP A 1119 23.47 -31.67 -30.37
N ALA A 1120 22.53 -32.07 -29.50
CA ALA A 1120 21.57 -33.13 -29.80
C ALA A 1120 20.66 -32.77 -30.99
N ILE A 1121 20.20 -31.51 -31.08
CA ILE A 1121 19.39 -31.03 -32.21
C ILE A 1121 20.19 -31.11 -33.52
N GLU A 1122 21.43 -30.63 -33.55
CA GLU A 1122 22.28 -30.69 -34.75
C GLU A 1122 22.60 -32.13 -35.18
N ALA A 1123 22.84 -33.03 -34.21
CA ALA A 1123 23.06 -34.45 -34.48
C ALA A 1123 21.84 -35.13 -35.10
N LEU A 1124 20.62 -34.74 -34.71
CA LEU A 1124 19.36 -35.25 -35.27
C LEU A 1124 19.07 -34.75 -36.70
N GLN A 1125 19.65 -33.60 -37.06
CA GLN A 1125 19.49 -32.98 -38.37
C GLN A 1125 20.57 -33.41 -39.37
N SER A 1126 21.71 -33.90 -38.88
CA SER A 1126 22.79 -34.42 -39.73
C SER A 1126 22.28 -35.54 -40.65
N PRO A 1127 22.55 -35.48 -41.97
CA PRO A 1127 22.13 -36.53 -42.90
C PRO A 1127 22.75 -37.87 -42.48
N ARG A 1128 22.00 -38.98 -42.67
CA ARG A 1128 22.52 -40.34 -42.44
C ARG A 1128 23.85 -40.47 -43.18
N ARG A 1129 24.97 -40.49 -42.46
CA ARG A 1129 26.19 -41.08 -43.02
C ARG A 1129 25.83 -42.53 -43.33
N ALA A 1130 25.82 -42.87 -44.62
CA ALA A 1130 25.83 -44.26 -45.03
C ALA A 1130 27.12 -44.86 -44.45
N THR A 1131 27.00 -45.62 -43.37
CA THR A 1131 28.10 -46.48 -42.91
C THR A 1131 28.26 -47.60 -43.96
N PRO A 1132 29.50 -47.96 -44.34
CA PRO A 1132 29.76 -49.03 -45.31
C PRO A 1132 29.13 -50.38 -44.93
#